data_AF-A0A424S6K6-F1
#
_entry.id   AF-A0A424S6K6-F1
#
_cell.length_a   1.000
_cell.length_b   1.000
_cell.length_c   1.000
_cell.angle_alpha   90.00
_cell.angle_beta   90.00
_cell.angle_gamma   90.00
#
_symmetry.space_group_name_H-M   'P 1'
#
loop_
_entity.id
_entity.type
_entity.pdbx_description
1 polymer ?
#
loop_
_entity_poly.entity_id
_entity_poly.type
_entity_poly.pdbx_seq_one_letter_code
_entity_poly.pdbx_strand_id
1 'polypeptide(L)'
;MLNPIKFISKFIKSGNQNELDRISKIVEKVNSFESKVEKIADSDFPKKTLELKNRLKSGEDINLLLPEAFALVREASKRTRNERHFDVQLIGGVVLHEGKISEMRTGEGKTLTITLAAYLNALNEKGVHVVTVNDYLAKRDSMEMGEIYKFLGLTSGYINTGQDDHERQKNYNYDITYATNSELGFDYLRDNMKFSKDQMVQRGHYFSIVDEIDSCLIDEARTPLVISGAADDKTEQYLVIDKLVKQLKAEDYEIDEKEKNILLTNQGINNVEKIFSRAGILKNDNFYDPQNLGLVHHVNQSLRANHLLEKGKDYIIQENSLKIIDELTGRILEGRRFGDGLHQALEAKERIDVQAENQTLASITYQNYFKLYNKISGCTGTAATESEEFYEIYNLPVVVIPTNKKMIRKDWNDQIFRTELEKNEAIVEKILECNKIGQPILIFTSSINKSEIYSKLLNKVKIKHTVLNAKNHENEAEIIANAGKLNSVIITTSISGRGVDIQLGGKKGTMPDEELNINKKKIKSLGGLFVIGTERMESRRVDNQARGRAGRQGDEGNSIFYVSLEDDLMRIFGSESMNNILQKLGLKDGESIDHPWINKALERAQQKVEARNFDIRKTLLKFDNVLNDQRHVIFSQREEVMNSSKIFDYSDQFLTEILENLIALKNQNISKTKNNEFQNQLKILLGKSFDDKEFSALIDLNDKEFREKINLKFLDSRNERIKLIENDQAMEIEKRIFLQSIDSNWKSHIQYLEQLRQVIGLRSYGQRDPLVEYKKEAFSLFETLLEKLKKDYINILFNLKIVQQESQEKVVSKPTKIDPKYVGKKMSRNEPCFCGSGKKYKRCCGAL
;
A
#
# COMPACT_ATOMS: atom_id res chain seq x y z
N MET A 1 -2.35 35.95 -34.78
CA MET A 1 -2.55 36.55 -33.45
C MET A 1 -1.34 36.25 -32.59
N LEU A 2 -0.62 37.29 -32.15
CA LEU A 2 0.52 37.18 -31.23
C LEU A 2 0.03 36.58 -29.91
N ASN A 3 0.50 35.38 -29.57
CA ASN A 3 0.14 34.71 -28.32
C ASN A 3 0.90 35.40 -27.16
N PRO A 4 0.25 36.21 -26.31
CA PRO A 4 0.92 37.05 -25.30
C PRO A 4 1.77 36.23 -24.34
N ILE A 5 1.34 34.99 -24.07
CA ILE A 5 1.99 34.04 -23.16
C ILE A 5 3.36 33.59 -23.71
N LYS A 6 3.51 33.44 -25.03
CA LYS A 6 4.81 33.11 -25.66
C LYS A 6 5.81 34.28 -25.66
N PHE A 7 5.31 35.52 -25.57
CA PHE A 7 6.16 36.70 -25.50
C PHE A 7 6.61 36.97 -24.06
N ILE A 8 5.70 36.79 -23.08
CA ILE A 8 5.99 36.91 -21.64
C ILE A 8 6.96 35.80 -21.17
N SER A 9 6.78 34.55 -21.62
CA SER A 9 7.69 33.44 -21.30
C SER A 9 9.10 33.55 -21.89
N LYS A 10 9.32 34.43 -22.89
CA LYS A 10 10.67 34.74 -23.38
C LYS A 10 11.45 35.70 -22.47
N PHE A 11 10.75 36.55 -21.72
CA PHE A 11 11.36 37.54 -20.82
C PHE A 11 11.34 37.12 -19.36
N ILE A 12 10.35 36.31 -18.94
CA ILE A 12 10.24 35.77 -17.59
C ILE A 12 10.49 34.27 -17.67
N LYS A 13 11.65 33.84 -17.17
CA LYS A 13 11.99 32.42 -17.04
C LYS A 13 10.96 31.72 -16.15
N SER A 14 10.49 30.56 -16.58
CA SER A 14 9.62 29.72 -15.73
C SER A 14 10.38 29.23 -14.50
N GLY A 15 9.66 28.88 -13.43
CA GLY A 15 10.27 28.28 -12.23
C GLY A 15 11.14 27.06 -12.57
N ASN A 16 10.69 26.22 -13.52
CA ASN A 16 11.46 25.07 -14.00
C ASN A 16 12.78 25.47 -14.69
N GLN A 17 12.79 26.51 -15.53
CA GLN A 17 14.01 26.94 -16.22
C GLN A 17 15.04 27.52 -15.24
N ASN A 18 14.60 28.30 -14.26
CA ASN A 18 15.50 28.83 -13.23
C ASN A 18 16.18 27.70 -12.44
N GLU A 19 15.42 26.65 -12.16
CA GLU A 19 15.94 25.47 -11.45
C GLU A 19 16.96 24.69 -12.29
N LEU A 20 16.67 24.47 -13.57
CA LEU A 20 17.62 23.83 -14.49
C LEU A 20 18.92 24.64 -14.63
N ASP A 21 18.84 25.96 -14.72
CA ASP A 21 20.02 26.84 -14.82
C ASP A 21 20.90 26.77 -13.55
N ARG A 22 20.27 26.66 -12.36
CA ARG A 22 20.96 26.48 -11.08
C ARG A 22 21.70 25.15 -11.04
N ILE A 23 21.02 24.06 -11.40
CA ILE A 23 21.58 22.70 -11.36
C ILE A 23 22.65 22.52 -12.44
N SER A 24 22.52 23.18 -13.59
CA SER A 24 23.53 23.12 -14.67
C SER A 24 24.93 23.53 -14.20
N LYS A 25 25.02 24.52 -13.30
CA LYS A 25 26.31 24.92 -12.69
C LYS A 25 26.93 23.83 -11.81
N ILE A 26 26.10 22.99 -11.18
CA ILE A 26 26.56 21.84 -10.40
C ILE A 26 27.07 20.75 -11.36
N VAL A 27 26.33 20.50 -12.44
CA VAL A 27 26.72 19.54 -13.49
C VAL A 27 28.06 19.90 -14.14
N GLU A 28 28.31 21.19 -14.41
CA GLU A 28 29.60 21.66 -14.89
C GLU A 28 30.75 21.32 -13.92
N LYS A 29 30.51 21.46 -12.60
CA LYS A 29 31.49 21.05 -11.59
C LYS A 29 31.71 19.54 -11.60
N VAL A 30 30.65 18.72 -11.66
CA VAL A 30 30.76 17.24 -11.77
C VAL A 30 31.61 16.87 -12.99
N ASN A 31 31.35 17.49 -14.14
CA ASN A 31 32.09 17.27 -15.38
C ASN A 31 33.58 17.62 -15.24
N SER A 32 33.92 18.67 -14.47
CA SER A 32 35.31 19.05 -14.22
C SER A 32 36.12 18.01 -13.43
N PHE A 33 35.46 17.17 -12.62
CA PHE A 33 36.10 16.10 -11.85
C PHE A 33 36.42 14.85 -12.68
N GLU A 34 35.79 14.67 -13.85
CA GLU A 34 35.90 13.46 -14.67
C GLU A 34 37.36 13.10 -14.99
N SER A 35 38.15 14.07 -15.44
CA SER A 35 39.57 13.87 -15.77
C SER A 35 40.45 13.45 -14.58
N LYS A 36 40.04 13.78 -13.34
CA LYS A 36 40.74 13.38 -12.12
C LYS A 36 40.32 11.98 -11.69
N VAL A 37 39.02 11.70 -11.74
CA VAL A 37 38.44 10.42 -11.31
C VAL A 37 38.83 9.29 -12.27
N GLU A 38 38.92 9.56 -13.58
CA GLU A 38 39.36 8.58 -14.58
C GLU A 38 40.76 8.02 -14.29
N LYS A 39 41.64 8.79 -13.64
CA LYS A 39 43.01 8.38 -13.27
C LYS A 39 43.09 7.54 -12.00
N ILE A 40 41.99 7.40 -11.24
CA ILE A 40 41.94 6.62 -10.01
C ILE A 40 41.96 5.13 -10.36
N ALA A 41 42.75 4.34 -9.64
CA ALA A 41 42.77 2.88 -9.81
C ALA A 41 41.50 2.25 -9.19
N ASP A 42 41.01 1.15 -9.78
CA ASP A 42 39.78 0.48 -9.32
C ASP A 42 39.80 0.13 -7.82
N SER A 43 40.94 -0.31 -7.29
CA SER A 43 41.13 -0.65 -5.88
C SER A 43 41.00 0.53 -4.91
N ASP A 44 41.04 1.77 -5.40
CA ASP A 44 41.01 2.97 -4.57
C ASP A 44 39.60 3.59 -4.47
N PHE A 45 38.61 3.14 -5.26
CA PHE A 45 37.23 3.64 -5.16
C PHE A 45 36.60 3.42 -3.76
N PRO A 46 36.72 2.23 -3.13
CA PRO A 46 36.25 2.04 -1.76
C PRO A 46 36.94 2.96 -0.75
N LYS A 47 38.23 3.28 -0.96
CA LYS A 47 38.97 4.22 -0.09
C LYS A 47 38.44 5.65 -0.24
N LYS A 48 38.07 6.05 -1.46
CA LYS A 48 37.44 7.35 -1.73
C LYS A 48 36.07 7.47 -1.05
N THR A 49 35.28 6.40 -1.05
CA THR A 49 34.02 6.35 -0.29
C THR A 49 34.25 6.54 1.21
N LEU A 50 35.27 5.88 1.77
CA LEU A 50 35.63 6.05 3.19
C LEU A 50 36.10 7.49 3.50
N GLU A 51 36.87 8.11 2.61
CA GLU A 51 37.29 9.51 2.71
C GLU A 51 36.07 10.46 2.76
N LEU A 52 35.09 10.27 1.87
CA LEU A 52 33.85 11.07 1.86
C LEU A 52 33.01 10.85 3.12
N LYS A 53 32.89 9.60 3.60
CA LYS A 53 32.22 9.30 4.88
C LYS A 53 32.89 10.01 6.06
N ASN A 54 34.22 10.02 6.11
CA ASN A 54 34.97 10.70 7.18
C ASN A 54 34.80 12.22 7.11
N ARG A 55 34.78 12.81 5.92
CA ARG A 55 34.51 14.24 5.71
C ARG A 55 33.10 14.64 6.19
N LEU A 56 32.08 13.84 5.90
CA LEU A 56 30.74 14.03 6.46
C LEU A 56 30.73 13.93 7.99
N LYS A 57 31.41 12.93 8.56
CA LYS A 57 31.53 12.78 10.03
C LYS A 57 32.23 13.96 10.68
N SER A 58 33.14 14.64 9.97
CA SER A 58 33.80 15.86 10.43
C SER A 58 32.94 17.13 10.31
N GLY A 59 31.72 17.03 9.76
CA GLY A 59 30.74 18.13 9.68
C GLY A 59 30.67 18.85 8.34
N GLU A 60 31.34 18.35 7.29
CA GLU A 60 31.21 18.93 5.94
C GLU A 60 29.79 18.72 5.38
N ASP A 61 29.25 19.73 4.69
CA ASP A 61 27.92 19.66 4.07
C ASP A 61 27.93 18.67 2.89
N ILE A 62 26.96 17.74 2.89
CA ILE A 62 26.75 16.76 1.82
C ILE A 62 26.62 17.40 0.43
N ASN A 63 26.09 18.62 0.34
CA ASN A 63 25.97 19.35 -0.93
C ASN A 63 27.32 19.77 -1.51
N LEU A 64 28.35 19.97 -0.68
CA LEU A 64 29.71 20.28 -1.13
C LEU A 64 30.42 19.03 -1.67
N LEU A 65 30.09 17.86 -1.14
CA LEU A 65 30.60 16.57 -1.60
C LEU A 65 29.93 16.08 -2.88
N LEU A 66 28.71 16.54 -3.16
CA LEU A 66 27.90 16.07 -4.28
C LEU A 66 28.66 16.02 -5.61
N PRO A 67 29.40 17.06 -6.06
CA PRO A 67 30.07 17.02 -7.35
C PRO A 67 31.12 15.91 -7.47
N GLU A 68 31.90 15.69 -6.41
CA GLU A 68 32.92 14.64 -6.34
C GLU A 68 32.28 13.25 -6.26
N ALA A 69 31.26 13.10 -5.42
CA ALA A 69 30.51 11.85 -5.26
C ALA A 69 29.85 11.42 -6.57
N PHE A 70 29.21 12.34 -7.30
CA PHE A 70 28.57 12.04 -8.58
C PHE A 70 29.58 11.67 -9.67
N ALA A 71 30.77 12.29 -9.67
CA ALA A 71 31.84 11.93 -10.58
C ALA A 71 32.36 10.50 -10.32
N LEU A 72 32.51 10.10 -9.05
CA LEU A 72 32.87 8.74 -8.67
C LEU A 72 31.82 7.71 -9.14
N VAL A 73 30.53 7.99 -8.92
CA VAL A 73 29.45 7.09 -9.36
C VAL A 73 29.40 6.96 -10.88
N ARG A 74 29.56 8.08 -11.59
CA ARG A 74 29.61 8.08 -13.06
C ARG A 74 30.74 7.21 -13.58
N GLU A 75 31.94 7.35 -13.04
CA GLU A 75 33.09 6.55 -13.47
C GLU A 75 32.94 5.08 -13.08
N ALA A 76 32.40 4.80 -11.88
CA ALA A 76 32.09 3.43 -11.47
C ALA A 76 31.13 2.76 -12.44
N SER A 77 30.05 3.45 -12.84
CA SER A 77 29.09 2.94 -13.84
C SER A 77 29.73 2.71 -15.23
N LYS A 78 30.60 3.62 -15.68
CA LYS A 78 31.34 3.46 -16.93
C LYS A 78 32.24 2.22 -16.88
N ARG A 79 32.89 1.93 -15.76
CA ARG A 79 33.81 0.77 -15.62
C ARG A 79 33.09 -0.56 -15.45
N THR A 80 32.03 -0.60 -14.65
CA THR A 80 31.33 -1.86 -14.34
C THR A 80 30.33 -2.23 -15.42
N ARG A 81 29.60 -1.24 -15.95
CA ARG A 81 28.45 -1.47 -16.86
C ARG A 81 28.65 -0.92 -18.27
N ASN A 82 29.76 -0.22 -18.53
CA ASN A 82 29.99 0.50 -19.79
C ASN A 82 28.90 1.54 -20.09
N GLU A 83 28.31 2.13 -19.04
CA GLU A 83 27.26 3.13 -19.12
C GLU A 83 27.72 4.42 -18.43
N ARG A 84 28.11 5.42 -19.22
CA ARG A 84 28.46 6.75 -18.69
C ARG A 84 27.20 7.60 -18.53
N HIS A 85 26.98 8.17 -17.34
CA HIS A 85 25.85 9.08 -17.12
C HIS A 85 25.87 10.30 -18.05
N PHE A 86 24.74 10.60 -18.69
CA PHE A 86 24.50 11.83 -19.42
C PHE A 86 24.30 13.03 -18.48
N ASP A 87 24.46 14.24 -18.99
CA ASP A 87 24.27 15.46 -18.19
C ASP A 87 22.83 15.57 -17.69
N VAL A 88 21.83 15.18 -18.49
CA VAL A 88 20.42 15.14 -18.07
C VAL A 88 20.18 14.17 -16.90
N GLN A 89 20.96 13.09 -16.82
CA GLN A 89 20.91 12.14 -15.69
C GLN A 89 21.57 12.73 -14.45
N LEU A 90 22.66 13.50 -14.60
CA LEU A 90 23.23 14.24 -13.48
C LEU A 90 22.24 15.26 -12.92
N ILE A 91 21.55 16.01 -13.79
CA ILE A 91 20.50 16.96 -13.36
C ILE A 91 19.43 16.19 -12.57
N GLY A 92 18.94 15.06 -13.12
CA GLY A 92 17.96 14.22 -12.43
C GLY A 92 18.45 13.72 -11.07
N GLY A 93 19.71 13.32 -10.95
CA GLY A 93 20.32 12.90 -9.69
C GLY A 93 20.36 14.00 -8.64
N VAL A 94 20.63 15.26 -9.04
CA VAL A 94 20.60 16.41 -8.13
C VAL A 94 19.17 16.67 -7.65
N VAL A 95 18.19 16.65 -8.56
CA VAL A 95 16.77 16.82 -8.23
C VAL A 95 16.31 15.77 -7.21
N LEU A 96 16.70 14.51 -7.40
CA LEU A 96 16.40 13.43 -6.44
C LEU A 96 17.07 13.69 -5.08
N HIS A 97 18.35 14.07 -5.06
CA HIS A 97 19.06 14.37 -3.82
C HIS A 97 18.39 15.50 -3.02
N GLU A 98 17.85 16.52 -3.69
CA GLU A 98 17.18 17.65 -3.06
C GLU A 98 15.75 17.36 -2.57
N GLY A 99 15.27 16.13 -2.68
CA GLY A 99 13.93 15.76 -2.21
C GLY A 99 12.81 16.23 -3.13
N LYS A 100 13.03 16.15 -4.45
CA LYS A 100 12.09 16.60 -5.49
C LYS A 100 11.76 15.46 -6.44
N ILE A 101 10.78 15.69 -7.32
CA ILE A 101 10.42 14.74 -8.39
C ILE A 101 11.17 15.08 -9.67
N SER A 102 11.95 14.13 -10.16
CA SER A 102 12.64 14.21 -11.44
C SER A 102 11.76 13.63 -12.54
N GLU A 103 11.12 14.49 -13.35
CA GLU A 103 10.40 14.03 -14.53
C GLU A 103 11.37 13.82 -15.69
N MET A 104 11.72 12.55 -15.92
CA MET A 104 12.59 12.09 -16.98
C MET A 104 11.82 11.13 -17.88
N ARG A 105 11.77 11.41 -19.19
CA ARG A 105 11.03 10.57 -20.14
C ARG A 105 11.53 9.11 -20.13
N THR A 106 10.65 8.20 -20.49
CA THR A 106 10.99 6.77 -20.53
C THR A 106 12.14 6.51 -21.50
N GLY A 107 13.15 5.76 -21.06
CA GLY A 107 14.38 5.53 -21.83
C GLY A 107 15.50 6.57 -21.60
N GLU A 108 15.32 7.56 -20.72
CA GLU A 108 16.42 8.46 -20.29
C GLU A 108 17.33 7.84 -19.21
N GLY A 109 17.07 6.61 -18.77
CA GLY A 109 17.89 5.90 -17.78
C GLY A 109 17.63 6.31 -16.33
N LYS A 110 16.35 6.24 -15.89
CA LYS A 110 15.91 6.55 -14.52
C LYS A 110 16.63 5.69 -13.47
N THR A 111 16.65 4.37 -13.66
CA THR A 111 17.31 3.41 -12.75
C THR A 111 18.77 3.77 -12.52
N LEU A 112 19.50 4.09 -13.60
CA LEU A 112 20.90 4.51 -13.51
C LEU A 112 21.05 5.89 -12.83
N THR A 113 20.10 6.81 -13.04
CA THR A 113 20.09 8.13 -12.39
C THR A 113 19.91 8.04 -10.87
N ILE A 114 19.08 7.11 -10.39
CA ILE A 114 18.84 6.88 -8.96
C ILE A 114 20.16 6.58 -8.21
N THR A 115 21.10 5.88 -8.86
CA THR A 115 22.38 5.50 -8.23
C THR A 115 23.20 6.69 -7.71
N LEU A 116 23.10 7.85 -8.38
CA LEU A 116 23.80 9.07 -7.97
C LEU A 116 23.30 9.57 -6.60
N ALA A 117 21.98 9.71 -6.48
CA ALA A 117 21.35 10.18 -5.25
C ALA A 117 21.41 9.12 -4.14
N ALA A 118 21.23 7.84 -4.49
CA ALA A 118 21.31 6.75 -3.52
C ALA A 118 22.70 6.66 -2.90
N TYR A 119 23.77 6.64 -3.71
CA TYR A 119 25.15 6.62 -3.24
C TYR A 119 25.47 7.79 -2.31
N LEU A 120 25.18 9.03 -2.75
CA LEU A 120 25.49 10.23 -1.96
C LEU A 120 24.83 10.21 -0.58
N ASN A 121 23.54 9.85 -0.53
CA ASN A 121 22.80 9.82 0.74
C ASN A 121 23.14 8.61 1.61
N ALA A 122 23.57 7.50 1.02
CA ALA A 122 24.05 6.32 1.73
C ALA A 122 25.35 6.57 2.52
N LEU A 123 26.12 7.60 2.16
CA LEU A 123 27.31 8.01 2.91
C LEU A 123 27.02 8.41 4.38
N ASN A 124 25.77 8.73 4.71
CA ASN A 124 25.34 8.99 6.10
C ASN A 124 25.17 7.72 6.96
N GLU A 125 25.29 6.53 6.38
CA GLU A 125 25.20 5.23 7.08
C GLU A 125 23.84 4.98 7.78
N LYS A 126 22.80 5.70 7.35
CA LYS A 126 21.41 5.58 7.87
C LYS A 126 20.48 4.72 6.99
N GLY A 127 20.98 4.21 5.87
CA GLY A 127 20.21 3.45 4.89
C GLY A 127 19.44 4.34 3.89
N VAL A 128 19.32 3.86 2.66
CA VAL A 128 18.48 4.45 1.60
C VAL A 128 17.53 3.39 1.08
N HIS A 129 16.23 3.70 1.02
CA HIS A 129 15.23 2.81 0.43
C HIS A 129 14.93 3.24 -1.01
N VAL A 130 15.14 2.34 -1.97
CA VAL A 130 14.77 2.53 -3.37
C VAL A 130 13.50 1.73 -3.64
N VAL A 131 12.42 2.43 -3.94
CA VAL A 131 11.10 1.82 -4.13
C VAL A 131 10.85 1.58 -5.61
N THR A 132 10.39 0.38 -5.94
CA THR A 132 10.00 -0.02 -7.29
C THR A 132 8.56 -0.53 -7.33
N VAL A 133 8.01 -0.71 -8.52
CA VAL A 133 6.61 -1.10 -8.72
C VAL A 133 6.34 -2.59 -8.42
N ASN A 134 7.36 -3.45 -8.50
CA ASN A 134 7.18 -4.89 -8.23
C ASN A 134 8.49 -5.58 -7.80
N ASP A 135 8.34 -6.75 -7.18
CA ASP A 135 9.43 -7.58 -6.64
C ASP A 135 10.48 -8.00 -7.69
N TYR A 136 10.08 -8.13 -8.96
CA TYR A 136 11.01 -8.45 -10.05
C TYR A 136 11.96 -7.28 -10.32
N LEU A 137 11.42 -6.05 -10.42
CA LEU A 137 12.21 -4.84 -10.62
C LEU A 137 13.10 -4.56 -9.41
N ALA A 138 12.58 -4.71 -8.18
CA ALA A 138 13.37 -4.54 -6.95
C ALA A 138 14.61 -5.44 -6.97
N LYS A 139 14.42 -6.73 -7.26
CA LYS A 139 15.51 -7.71 -7.34
C LYS A 139 16.48 -7.41 -8.48
N ARG A 140 15.97 -7.18 -9.69
CA ARG A 140 16.79 -6.87 -10.88
C ARG A 140 17.66 -5.65 -10.64
N ASP A 141 17.05 -4.54 -10.22
CA ASP A 141 17.75 -3.26 -10.08
C ASP A 141 18.74 -3.28 -8.91
N SER A 142 18.41 -3.99 -7.83
CA SER A 142 19.34 -4.23 -6.72
C SER A 142 20.60 -4.99 -7.16
N MET A 143 20.45 -6.00 -8.02
CA MET A 143 21.58 -6.77 -8.56
C MET A 143 22.38 -5.95 -9.57
N GLU A 144 21.70 -5.36 -10.55
CA GLU A 144 22.35 -4.62 -11.64
C GLU A 144 23.04 -3.34 -11.17
N MET A 145 22.37 -2.51 -10.36
CA MET A 145 22.97 -1.30 -9.79
C MET A 145 23.88 -1.62 -8.61
N GLY A 146 23.69 -2.77 -7.96
CA GLY A 146 24.55 -3.31 -6.91
C GLY A 146 26.00 -3.47 -7.34
N GLU A 147 26.27 -3.72 -8.62
CA GLU A 147 27.63 -3.76 -9.16
C GLU A 147 28.35 -2.41 -9.01
N ILE A 148 27.63 -1.30 -9.23
CA ILE A 148 28.15 0.06 -9.07
C ILE A 148 28.43 0.33 -7.58
N TYR A 149 27.45 0.04 -6.71
CA TYR A 149 27.61 0.26 -5.28
C TYR A 149 28.75 -0.57 -4.68
N LYS A 150 28.85 -1.84 -5.06
CA LYS A 150 29.92 -2.74 -4.63
C LYS A 150 31.30 -2.26 -5.09
N PHE A 151 31.41 -1.78 -6.33
CA PHE A 151 32.66 -1.18 -6.83
C PHE A 151 33.08 0.05 -6.01
N LEU A 152 32.11 0.84 -5.57
CA LEU A 152 32.31 1.97 -4.67
C LEU A 152 32.50 1.56 -3.19
N GLY A 153 32.41 0.28 -2.85
CA GLY A 153 32.54 -0.20 -1.47
C GLY A 153 31.30 -0.02 -0.58
N LEU A 154 30.12 0.18 -1.18
CA LEU A 154 28.83 0.14 -0.49
C LEU A 154 28.14 -1.21 -0.71
N THR A 155 27.16 -1.49 0.15
CA THR A 155 26.35 -2.70 0.10
C THR A 155 24.93 -2.41 -0.36
N SER A 156 24.32 -3.35 -1.10
CA SER A 156 22.92 -3.27 -1.48
C SER A 156 22.22 -4.62 -1.39
N GLY A 157 20.92 -4.58 -1.10
CA GLY A 157 20.06 -5.77 -1.08
C GLY A 157 18.64 -5.46 -1.52
N TYR A 158 17.74 -6.45 -1.41
CA TYR A 158 16.34 -6.30 -1.78
C TYR A 158 15.39 -7.02 -0.84
N ILE A 159 14.18 -6.47 -0.71
CA ILE A 159 13.07 -7.05 0.03
C ILE A 159 11.99 -7.51 -0.96
N ASN A 160 11.65 -8.79 -0.91
CA ASN A 160 10.63 -9.43 -1.72
C ASN A 160 9.72 -10.31 -0.85
N THR A 161 8.58 -10.70 -1.45
CA THR A 161 7.65 -11.67 -0.85
C THR A 161 8.34 -13.01 -0.59
N GLY A 162 8.08 -13.60 0.58
CA GLY A 162 8.56 -14.95 0.95
C GLY A 162 9.89 -15.00 1.72
N GLN A 163 10.59 -13.86 1.87
CA GLN A 163 11.75 -13.77 2.76
C GLN A 163 11.34 -13.79 4.23
N ASP A 164 12.14 -14.47 5.05
CA ASP A 164 11.95 -14.50 6.51
C ASP A 164 12.48 -13.24 7.21
N ASP A 165 12.19 -13.09 8.51
CA ASP A 165 12.57 -11.90 9.29
C ASP A 165 14.10 -11.71 9.35
N HIS A 166 14.88 -12.79 9.36
CA HIS A 166 16.35 -12.71 9.41
C HIS A 166 16.93 -12.23 8.08
N GLU A 167 16.42 -12.74 6.96
CA GLU A 167 16.76 -12.25 5.61
C GLU A 167 16.38 -10.79 5.44
N ARG A 168 15.19 -10.37 5.91
CA ARG A 168 14.75 -8.97 5.85
C ARG A 168 15.66 -8.07 6.67
N GLN A 169 15.93 -8.42 7.93
CA GLN A 169 16.82 -7.66 8.81
C GLN A 169 18.22 -7.50 8.21
N LYS A 170 18.77 -8.57 7.61
CA LYS A 170 20.04 -8.49 6.88
C LYS A 170 19.97 -7.50 5.71
N ASN A 171 18.91 -7.54 4.91
CA ASN A 171 18.76 -6.65 3.75
C ASN A 171 18.57 -5.19 4.16
N TYR A 172 17.73 -4.89 5.16
CA TYR A 172 17.57 -3.53 5.68
C TYR A 172 18.86 -2.95 6.27
N ASN A 173 19.76 -3.81 6.77
CA ASN A 173 21.06 -3.39 7.29
C ASN A 173 22.07 -2.97 6.21
N TYR A 174 21.83 -3.26 4.93
CA TYR A 174 22.67 -2.75 3.84
C TYR A 174 22.49 -1.25 3.62
N ASP A 175 23.54 -0.59 3.12
CA ASP A 175 23.55 0.85 2.86
C ASP A 175 22.38 1.28 1.95
N ILE A 176 21.99 0.42 1.00
CA ILE A 176 20.88 0.64 0.07
C ILE A 176 19.98 -0.59 0.01
N THR A 177 18.68 -0.40 0.21
CA THR A 177 17.68 -1.48 0.16
C THR A 177 16.67 -1.20 -0.95
N TYR A 178 16.50 -2.14 -1.88
CA TYR A 178 15.46 -2.08 -2.91
C TYR A 178 14.23 -2.83 -2.42
N ALA A 179 13.04 -2.28 -2.64
CA ALA A 179 11.81 -2.93 -2.21
C ALA A 179 10.61 -2.42 -3.01
N THR A 180 9.47 -3.06 -2.85
CA THR A 180 8.18 -2.48 -3.23
C THR A 180 7.63 -1.63 -2.10
N ASN A 181 6.75 -0.69 -2.43
CA ASN A 181 6.02 0.12 -1.46
C ASN A 181 5.19 -0.75 -0.50
N SER A 182 4.57 -1.82 -1.02
CA SER A 182 3.80 -2.77 -0.22
C SER A 182 4.66 -3.48 0.81
N GLU A 183 5.82 -4.02 0.42
CA GLU A 183 6.70 -4.73 1.34
C GLU A 183 7.23 -3.81 2.45
N LEU A 184 7.66 -2.59 2.08
CA LEU A 184 8.10 -1.58 3.04
C LEU A 184 7.01 -1.19 4.04
N GLY A 185 5.80 -0.95 3.57
CA GLY A 185 4.69 -0.59 4.44
C GLY A 185 4.22 -1.75 5.30
N PHE A 186 4.19 -2.99 4.78
CA PHE A 186 3.84 -4.16 5.57
C PHE A 186 4.90 -4.53 6.60
N ASP A 187 6.19 -4.38 6.29
CA ASP A 187 7.26 -4.55 7.29
C ASP A 187 7.13 -3.52 8.40
N TYR A 188 6.83 -2.27 8.07
CA TYR A 188 6.54 -1.25 9.09
C TYR A 188 5.35 -1.65 9.97
N LEU A 189 4.25 -2.12 9.39
CA LEU A 189 3.09 -2.57 10.18
C LEU A 189 3.44 -3.79 11.04
N ARG A 190 4.20 -4.76 10.50
CA ARG A 190 4.65 -5.96 11.24
C ARG A 190 5.58 -5.62 12.39
N ASP A 191 6.54 -4.73 12.17
CA ASP A 191 7.50 -4.27 13.16
C ASP A 191 6.78 -3.64 14.36
N ASN A 192 5.74 -2.84 14.12
CA ASN A 192 4.94 -2.23 15.18
C ASN A 192 4.04 -3.24 15.93
N MET A 193 3.93 -4.49 15.48
CA MET A 193 3.25 -5.58 16.17
C MET A 193 4.21 -6.56 16.87
N LYS A 194 5.54 -6.36 16.78
CA LYS A 194 6.52 -7.20 17.49
C LYS A 194 6.57 -6.85 18.98
N PHE A 195 7.02 -7.80 19.79
CA PHE A 195 7.14 -7.65 21.25
C PHE A 195 8.54 -7.24 21.73
N SER A 196 9.53 -7.26 20.82
CA SER A 196 10.92 -6.94 21.13
C SER A 196 11.59 -6.30 19.94
N LYS A 197 12.56 -5.43 20.22
CA LYS A 197 13.31 -4.69 19.19
C LYS A 197 14.14 -5.60 18.30
N ASP A 198 14.68 -6.69 18.84
CA ASP A 198 15.50 -7.64 18.09
C ASP A 198 14.72 -8.39 17.00
N GLN A 199 13.39 -8.43 17.12
CA GLN A 199 12.49 -9.02 16.14
C GLN A 199 12.06 -8.04 15.04
N MET A 200 12.41 -6.76 15.17
CA MET A 200 12.13 -5.76 14.13
C MET A 200 13.12 -5.91 12.98
N VAL A 201 12.62 -5.71 11.76
CA VAL A 201 13.43 -5.88 10.55
C VAL A 201 13.91 -4.54 9.99
N GLN A 202 13.13 -3.47 10.12
CA GLN A 202 13.48 -2.13 9.64
C GLN A 202 14.40 -1.39 10.62
N ARG A 203 15.15 -0.41 10.11
CA ARG A 203 16.08 0.42 10.91
C ARG A 203 15.83 1.94 10.80
N GLY A 204 14.58 2.33 10.57
CA GLY A 204 14.13 3.72 10.46
C GLY A 204 13.85 4.18 9.02
N HIS A 205 13.44 5.44 8.88
CA HIS A 205 12.97 6.04 7.62
C HIS A 205 13.79 7.29 7.27
N TYR A 206 14.99 7.11 6.72
CA TYR A 206 15.90 8.23 6.45
C TYR A 206 15.67 8.89 5.08
N PHE A 207 15.88 8.14 3.99
CA PHE A 207 15.69 8.65 2.63
C PHE A 207 15.02 7.59 1.75
N SER A 208 13.94 7.98 1.08
CA SER A 208 13.25 7.17 0.08
C SER A 208 13.40 7.78 -1.32
N ILE A 209 13.74 6.95 -2.29
CA ILE A 209 13.72 7.29 -3.72
C ILE A 209 12.70 6.37 -4.38
N VAL A 210 11.58 6.94 -4.83
CA VAL A 210 10.50 6.18 -5.45
C VAL A 210 10.63 6.22 -6.97
N ASP A 211 10.97 5.09 -7.58
CA ASP A 211 10.87 4.94 -9.03
C ASP A 211 9.40 4.78 -9.45
N GLU A 212 9.04 5.37 -10.59
CA GLU A 212 7.65 5.46 -11.06
C GLU A 212 6.70 6.01 -9.97
N ILE A 213 7.14 7.11 -9.34
CA ILE A 213 6.47 7.71 -8.16
C ILE A 213 4.98 8.01 -8.37
N ASP A 214 4.57 8.34 -9.59
CA ASP A 214 3.17 8.57 -9.93
C ASP A 214 2.31 7.33 -9.72
N SER A 215 2.82 6.14 -9.91
CA SER A 215 2.00 4.96 -9.67
C SER A 215 2.06 4.44 -8.27
N CYS A 216 3.19 4.60 -7.60
CA CYS A 216 3.27 4.31 -6.17
C CYS A 216 2.39 5.27 -5.35
N LEU A 217 2.45 6.59 -5.61
CA LEU A 217 1.87 7.62 -4.74
C LEU A 217 0.55 8.20 -5.22
N ILE A 218 0.11 7.89 -6.45
CA ILE A 218 -1.20 8.33 -7.00
C ILE A 218 -2.08 7.12 -7.32
N ASP A 219 -1.59 6.17 -8.13
CA ASP A 219 -2.41 5.03 -8.58
C ASP A 219 -2.69 4.02 -7.46
N GLU A 220 -1.64 3.56 -6.76
CA GLU A 220 -1.75 2.58 -5.67
C GLU A 220 -2.20 3.22 -4.35
N ALA A 221 -2.01 4.53 -4.20
CA ALA A 221 -2.43 5.31 -3.04
C ALA A 221 -3.95 5.51 -2.91
N ARG A 222 -4.75 4.78 -3.72
CA ARG A 222 -6.21 4.70 -3.62
C ARG A 222 -6.67 3.81 -2.48
N THR A 223 -5.88 2.81 -2.10
CA THR A 223 -6.22 1.84 -1.05
C THR A 223 -5.16 1.82 0.05
N PRO A 224 -5.54 1.78 1.33
CA PRO A 224 -4.58 1.64 2.42
C PRO A 224 -3.98 0.23 2.45
N LEU A 225 -2.82 0.11 3.09
CA LEU A 225 -2.27 -1.18 3.50
C LEU A 225 -2.99 -1.63 4.77
N VAL A 226 -3.43 -2.89 4.78
CA VAL A 226 -4.22 -3.47 5.87
C VAL A 226 -3.69 -4.86 6.17
N ILE A 227 -3.35 -5.11 7.44
CA ILE A 227 -3.14 -6.46 7.96
C ILE A 227 -4.42 -6.87 8.66
N SER A 228 -5.04 -7.94 8.18
CA SER A 228 -6.24 -8.51 8.79
C SER A 228 -5.90 -9.77 9.59
N GLY A 229 -6.67 -10.01 10.65
CA GLY A 229 -6.63 -11.24 11.42
C GLY A 229 -8.04 -11.74 11.74
N ALA A 230 -8.13 -12.93 12.32
CA ALA A 230 -9.41 -13.46 12.78
C ALA A 230 -10.06 -12.49 13.79
N ALA A 231 -11.34 -12.21 13.59
CA ALA A 231 -12.17 -11.53 14.57
C ALA A 231 -12.79 -12.53 15.55
N ASP A 232 -13.32 -12.01 16.64
CA ASP A 232 -14.23 -12.76 17.51
C ASP A 232 -15.49 -13.12 16.73
N ASP A 233 -16.06 -14.29 17.02
CA ASP A 233 -17.22 -14.81 16.32
C ASP A 233 -18.49 -13.99 16.65
N LYS A 234 -18.88 -13.10 15.73
CA LYS A 234 -20.12 -12.30 15.78
C LYS A 234 -21.22 -12.82 14.86
N THR A 235 -21.10 -14.07 14.39
CA THR A 235 -22.02 -14.72 13.45
C THR A 235 -23.48 -14.62 13.89
N GLU A 236 -23.77 -14.81 15.18
CA GLU A 236 -25.13 -14.73 15.72
C GLU A 236 -25.74 -13.32 15.59
N GLN A 237 -24.93 -12.26 15.72
CA GLN A 237 -25.43 -10.89 15.63
C GLN A 237 -25.94 -10.57 14.22
N TYR A 238 -25.26 -11.05 13.19
CA TYR A 238 -25.68 -10.87 11.79
C TYR A 238 -27.06 -11.50 11.52
N LEU A 239 -27.29 -12.70 12.03
CA LEU A 239 -28.57 -13.41 11.89
C LEU A 239 -29.71 -12.69 12.61
N VAL A 240 -29.45 -12.17 13.83
CA VAL A 240 -30.44 -11.42 14.59
C VAL A 240 -30.77 -10.11 13.88
N ILE A 241 -29.76 -9.37 13.42
CA ILE A 241 -29.95 -8.06 12.79
C ILE A 241 -30.69 -8.20 11.45
N ASP A 242 -30.34 -9.18 10.61
CA ASP A 242 -31.08 -9.45 9.36
C ASP A 242 -32.57 -9.72 9.62
N LYS A 243 -32.88 -10.48 10.67
CA LYS A 243 -34.27 -10.76 11.07
C LYS A 243 -35.02 -9.50 11.52
N LEU A 244 -34.34 -8.54 12.15
CA LEU A 244 -34.94 -7.27 12.57
C LEU A 244 -35.11 -6.31 11.39
N VAL A 245 -34.10 -6.22 10.50
CA VAL A 245 -34.12 -5.35 9.31
C VAL A 245 -35.22 -5.74 8.33
N LYS A 246 -35.50 -7.04 8.16
CA LYS A 246 -36.62 -7.53 7.33
C LYS A 246 -38.02 -7.10 7.81
N GLN A 247 -38.15 -6.52 9.01
CA GLN A 247 -39.42 -5.96 9.50
C GLN A 247 -39.65 -4.51 9.05
N LEU A 248 -38.62 -3.85 8.50
CA LEU A 248 -38.71 -2.49 7.98
C LEU A 248 -39.48 -2.47 6.66
N LYS A 249 -40.25 -1.41 6.44
CA LYS A 249 -41.04 -1.18 5.23
C LYS A 249 -40.28 -0.32 4.23
N ALA A 250 -40.74 -0.27 2.98
CA ALA A 250 -40.16 0.59 1.95
C ALA A 250 -40.15 2.09 2.30
N GLU A 251 -41.04 2.52 3.21
CA GLU A 251 -41.09 3.91 3.72
C GLU A 251 -39.95 4.23 4.72
N ASP A 252 -39.28 3.20 5.24
CA ASP A 252 -38.26 3.32 6.29
C ASP A 252 -36.86 3.60 5.72
N TYR A 253 -36.66 3.51 4.40
CA TYR A 253 -35.36 3.73 3.77
C TYR A 253 -35.48 4.34 2.37
N GLU A 254 -34.44 5.03 1.94
CA GLU A 254 -34.25 5.59 0.59
C GLU A 254 -33.09 4.88 -0.12
N ILE A 255 -33.27 4.56 -1.40
CA ILE A 255 -32.28 3.89 -2.23
C ILE A 255 -31.73 4.89 -3.26
N ASP A 256 -30.41 5.06 -3.27
CA ASP A 256 -29.70 5.76 -4.34
C ASP A 256 -29.06 4.73 -5.27
N GLU A 257 -29.71 4.46 -6.40
CA GLU A 257 -29.21 3.51 -7.40
C GLU A 257 -27.94 3.98 -8.12
N LYS A 258 -27.68 5.30 -8.19
CA LYS A 258 -26.50 5.84 -8.89
C LYS A 258 -25.24 5.63 -8.08
N GLU A 259 -25.32 5.84 -6.77
CA GLU A 259 -24.20 5.65 -5.85
C GLU A 259 -24.22 4.26 -5.18
N LYS A 260 -25.18 3.39 -5.53
CA LYS A 260 -25.44 2.08 -4.90
C LYS A 260 -25.43 2.17 -3.37
N ASN A 261 -26.23 3.09 -2.84
CA ASN A 261 -26.31 3.36 -1.41
C ASN A 261 -27.75 3.26 -0.90
N ILE A 262 -27.91 2.96 0.39
CA ILE A 262 -29.22 2.89 1.06
C ILE A 262 -29.13 3.61 2.40
N LEU A 263 -30.15 4.40 2.70
CA LEU A 263 -30.18 5.29 3.86
C LEU A 263 -31.49 5.12 4.60
N LEU A 264 -31.46 5.10 5.93
CA LEU A 264 -32.69 5.10 6.72
C LEU A 264 -33.34 6.48 6.70
N THR A 265 -34.67 6.53 6.52
CA THR A 265 -35.46 7.75 6.70
C THR A 265 -35.61 8.06 8.19
N ASN A 266 -36.03 9.27 8.54
CA ASN A 266 -36.37 9.62 9.93
C ASN A 266 -37.43 8.67 10.54
N GLN A 267 -38.37 8.20 9.72
CA GLN A 267 -39.37 7.22 10.14
C GLN A 267 -38.74 5.84 10.35
N GLY A 268 -37.84 5.43 9.45
CA GLY A 268 -37.06 4.20 9.61
C GLY A 268 -36.20 4.18 10.85
N ILE A 269 -35.52 5.28 11.18
CA ILE A 269 -34.72 5.41 12.41
C ILE A 269 -35.60 5.18 13.65
N ASN A 270 -36.75 5.85 13.73
CA ASN A 270 -37.70 5.66 14.84
C ASN A 270 -38.21 4.21 14.94
N ASN A 271 -38.42 3.54 13.80
CA ASN A 271 -38.87 2.15 13.77
C ASN A 271 -37.76 1.19 14.19
N VAL A 272 -36.52 1.42 13.75
CA VAL A 272 -35.33 0.71 14.20
C VAL A 272 -35.17 0.88 15.71
N GLU A 273 -35.26 2.09 16.26
CA GLU A 273 -35.16 2.33 17.70
C GLU A 273 -36.20 1.53 18.49
N LYS A 274 -37.47 1.56 18.06
CA LYS A 274 -38.55 0.78 18.71
C LYS A 274 -38.30 -0.72 18.65
N ILE A 275 -37.88 -1.24 17.51
CA ILE A 275 -37.63 -2.68 17.31
C ILE A 275 -36.45 -3.12 18.20
N PHE A 276 -35.37 -2.34 18.22
CA PHE A 276 -34.13 -2.71 18.91
C PHE A 276 -34.18 -2.45 20.42
N SER A 277 -34.92 -1.43 20.90
CA SER A 277 -35.22 -1.27 22.33
C SER A 277 -36.09 -2.42 22.84
N ARG A 278 -37.10 -2.86 22.09
CA ARG A 278 -37.92 -4.04 22.47
C ARG A 278 -37.10 -5.33 22.55
N ALA A 279 -36.08 -5.47 21.70
CA ALA A 279 -35.16 -6.61 21.72
C ALA A 279 -34.11 -6.53 22.85
N GLY A 280 -34.00 -5.39 23.56
CA GLY A 280 -33.00 -5.17 24.62
C GLY A 280 -31.57 -5.00 24.11
N ILE A 281 -31.40 -4.65 22.82
CA ILE A 281 -30.08 -4.53 22.17
C ILE A 281 -29.64 -3.06 22.08
N LEU A 282 -30.59 -2.12 22.02
CA LEU A 282 -30.31 -0.70 21.91
C LEU A 282 -29.87 -0.11 23.25
N LYS A 283 -28.74 0.62 23.27
CA LYS A 283 -28.28 1.37 24.45
C LYS A 283 -28.76 2.82 24.38
N ASN A 284 -29.08 3.41 25.53
CA ASN A 284 -29.50 4.82 25.68
C ASN A 284 -30.72 5.26 24.83
N ASP A 285 -31.55 4.31 24.37
CA ASP A 285 -32.75 4.55 23.56
C ASP A 285 -32.54 5.43 22.30
N ASN A 286 -31.31 5.53 21.79
CA ASN A 286 -30.96 6.33 20.61
C ASN A 286 -30.08 5.50 19.66
N PHE A 287 -30.52 5.33 18.42
CA PHE A 287 -29.82 4.52 17.43
C PHE A 287 -28.45 5.07 17.05
N TYR A 288 -28.31 6.41 16.96
CA TYR A 288 -27.05 7.07 16.61
C TYR A 288 -26.20 7.45 17.82
N ASP A 289 -26.46 6.85 18.99
CA ASP A 289 -25.57 6.95 20.14
C ASP A 289 -24.21 6.31 19.81
N PRO A 290 -23.06 6.94 20.16
CA PRO A 290 -21.73 6.37 19.93
C PRO A 290 -21.54 4.94 20.46
N GLN A 291 -22.28 4.54 21.51
CA GLN A 291 -22.23 3.18 22.06
C GLN A 291 -22.89 2.13 21.16
N ASN A 292 -23.76 2.55 20.23
CA ASN A 292 -24.49 1.70 19.30
C ASN A 292 -23.84 1.67 17.90
N LEU A 293 -22.65 2.23 17.74
CA LEU A 293 -22.01 2.39 16.42
C LEU A 293 -21.85 1.09 15.64
N GLY A 294 -21.51 -0.02 16.30
CA GLY A 294 -21.46 -1.34 15.68
C GLY A 294 -22.84 -1.84 15.21
N LEU A 295 -23.89 -1.55 15.98
CA LEU A 295 -25.28 -1.88 15.63
C LEU A 295 -25.71 -1.13 14.36
N VAL A 296 -25.40 0.18 14.30
CA VAL A 296 -25.69 1.01 13.13
C VAL A 296 -25.00 0.48 11.88
N HIS A 297 -23.72 0.13 12.00
CA HIS A 297 -22.97 -0.48 10.91
C HIS A 297 -23.62 -1.78 10.41
N HIS A 298 -23.91 -2.73 11.31
CA HIS A 298 -24.52 -4.01 10.91
C HIS A 298 -25.92 -3.85 10.30
N VAL A 299 -26.73 -2.92 10.81
CA VAL A 299 -28.05 -2.59 10.22
C VAL A 299 -27.90 -2.06 8.79
N ASN A 300 -26.96 -1.13 8.57
CA ASN A 300 -26.70 -0.60 7.23
C ASN A 300 -26.19 -1.69 6.26
N GLN A 301 -25.29 -2.58 6.69
CA GLN A 301 -24.84 -3.68 5.83
C GLN A 301 -25.97 -4.67 5.52
N SER A 302 -26.84 -4.95 6.50
CA SER A 302 -28.02 -5.79 6.29
C SER A 302 -29.03 -5.15 5.33
N LEU A 303 -29.25 -3.83 5.41
CA LEU A 303 -30.08 -3.09 4.44
C LEU A 303 -29.49 -3.18 3.03
N ARG A 304 -28.18 -2.95 2.87
CA ARG A 304 -27.50 -3.08 1.57
C ARG A 304 -27.61 -4.49 1.01
N ALA A 305 -27.35 -5.50 1.85
CA ALA A 305 -27.46 -6.90 1.47
C ALA A 305 -28.89 -7.25 1.00
N ASN A 306 -29.93 -6.77 1.70
CA ASN A 306 -31.32 -7.10 1.38
C ASN A 306 -31.86 -6.34 0.16
N HIS A 307 -31.46 -5.08 -0.05
CA HIS A 307 -32.11 -4.19 -1.02
C HIS A 307 -31.25 -3.79 -2.23
N LEU A 308 -29.92 -3.84 -2.13
CA LEU A 308 -29.03 -3.42 -3.23
C LEU A 308 -28.42 -4.60 -4.00
N LEU A 309 -28.32 -5.76 -3.36
CA LEU A 309 -27.66 -6.94 -3.94
C LEU A 309 -28.66 -8.06 -4.17
N GLU A 310 -28.69 -8.56 -5.39
CA GLU A 310 -29.63 -9.57 -5.88
C GLU A 310 -28.92 -10.89 -6.20
N LYS A 311 -29.55 -11.98 -5.73
CA LYS A 311 -29.10 -13.34 -6.03
C LYS A 311 -29.32 -13.65 -7.52
N GLY A 312 -28.31 -14.19 -8.17
CA GLY A 312 -28.29 -14.49 -9.60
C GLY A 312 -27.78 -13.35 -10.48
N LYS A 313 -27.66 -12.14 -9.93
CA LYS A 313 -27.08 -10.97 -10.60
C LYS A 313 -25.72 -10.59 -10.01
N ASP A 314 -25.68 -10.30 -8.71
CA ASP A 314 -24.48 -9.81 -8.03
C ASP A 314 -23.71 -10.93 -7.31
N TYR A 315 -24.42 -11.99 -6.92
CA TYR A 315 -23.84 -13.17 -6.29
C TYR A 315 -24.70 -14.42 -6.54
N ILE A 316 -24.10 -15.59 -6.35
CA ILE A 316 -24.80 -16.89 -6.30
C ILE A 316 -24.37 -17.68 -5.07
N ILE A 317 -25.13 -18.72 -4.75
CA ILE A 317 -24.78 -19.68 -3.71
C ILE A 317 -24.44 -20.99 -4.40
N GLN A 318 -23.23 -21.48 -4.16
CA GLN A 318 -22.76 -22.75 -4.68
C GLN A 318 -22.04 -23.49 -3.56
N GLU A 319 -22.35 -24.78 -3.39
CA GLU A 319 -21.76 -25.62 -2.33
C GLU A 319 -21.89 -25.01 -0.93
N ASN A 320 -23.05 -24.42 -0.63
CA ASN A 320 -23.34 -23.73 0.63
C ASN A 320 -22.39 -22.54 0.94
N SER A 321 -21.75 -21.98 -0.09
CA SER A 321 -20.87 -20.81 0.01
C SER A 321 -21.31 -19.70 -0.95
N LEU A 322 -21.18 -18.44 -0.51
CA LEU A 322 -21.50 -17.29 -1.34
C LEU A 322 -20.36 -17.00 -2.32
N LYS A 323 -20.69 -16.86 -3.61
CA LYS A 323 -19.74 -16.51 -4.67
C LYS A 323 -20.19 -15.25 -5.39
N ILE A 324 -19.28 -14.32 -5.59
CA ILE A 324 -19.55 -13.04 -6.26
C ILE A 324 -19.59 -13.24 -7.77
N ILE A 325 -20.53 -12.58 -8.43
CA ILE A 325 -20.60 -12.52 -9.89
C ILE A 325 -20.04 -11.17 -10.34
N ASP A 326 -19.17 -11.22 -11.33
CA ASP A 326 -18.71 -10.02 -12.04
C ASP A 326 -19.87 -9.45 -12.88
N GLU A 327 -20.30 -8.23 -12.57
CA GLU A 327 -21.46 -7.56 -13.20
C GLU A 327 -21.35 -7.43 -14.73
N LEU A 328 -20.13 -7.36 -15.28
CA LEU A 328 -19.90 -7.15 -16.70
C LEU A 328 -19.82 -8.45 -17.48
N THR A 329 -19.31 -9.51 -16.86
CA THR A 329 -19.00 -10.78 -17.55
C THR A 329 -19.89 -11.95 -17.14
N GLY A 330 -20.64 -11.82 -16.05
CA GLY A 330 -21.44 -12.92 -15.47
C GLY A 330 -20.59 -14.07 -14.92
N ARG A 331 -19.27 -13.87 -14.76
CA ARG A 331 -18.34 -14.90 -14.26
C ARG A 331 -18.32 -14.93 -12.74
N ILE A 332 -18.15 -16.14 -12.21
CA ILE A 332 -17.94 -16.38 -10.78
C ILE A 332 -16.51 -15.95 -10.42
N LEU A 333 -16.38 -15.02 -9.47
CA LEU A 333 -15.10 -14.55 -8.95
C LEU A 333 -14.68 -15.40 -7.74
N GLU A 334 -13.95 -16.48 -7.98
CA GLU A 334 -13.47 -17.36 -6.92
C GLU A 334 -12.48 -16.66 -5.97
N GLY A 335 -12.63 -16.92 -4.67
CA GLY A 335 -11.78 -16.39 -3.61
C GLY A 335 -12.05 -14.93 -3.22
N ARG A 336 -12.97 -14.22 -3.90
CA ARG A 336 -13.34 -12.84 -3.55
C ARG A 336 -14.50 -12.80 -2.56
N ARG A 337 -14.46 -11.82 -1.65
CA ARG A 337 -15.52 -11.49 -0.70
C ARG A 337 -15.85 -10.01 -0.75
N PHE A 338 -17.07 -9.66 -0.36
CA PHE A 338 -17.43 -8.27 -0.11
C PHE A 338 -16.78 -7.82 1.21
N GLY A 339 -16.27 -6.60 1.25
CA GLY A 339 -15.65 -6.04 2.46
C GLY A 339 -16.67 -5.62 3.53
N ASP A 340 -16.17 -5.15 4.66
CA ASP A 340 -16.93 -4.37 5.65
C ASP A 340 -18.18 -5.08 6.23
N GLY A 341 -18.14 -6.39 6.42
CA GLY A 341 -19.28 -7.14 6.95
C GLY A 341 -20.43 -7.37 5.98
N LEU A 342 -20.35 -6.85 4.75
CA LEU A 342 -21.40 -7.02 3.73
C LEU A 342 -21.52 -8.47 3.25
N HIS A 343 -20.39 -9.19 3.16
CA HIS A 343 -20.41 -10.61 2.80
C HIS A 343 -21.14 -11.43 3.86
N GLN A 344 -20.85 -11.16 5.14
CA GLN A 344 -21.50 -11.79 6.29
C GLN A 344 -22.99 -11.45 6.36
N ALA A 345 -23.36 -10.20 6.08
CA ALA A 345 -24.76 -9.78 5.99
C ALA A 345 -25.52 -10.52 4.87
N LEU A 346 -24.88 -10.79 3.73
CA LEU A 346 -25.46 -11.61 2.66
C LEU A 346 -25.55 -13.09 3.04
N GLU A 347 -24.52 -13.63 3.69
CA GLU A 347 -24.54 -15.00 4.23
C GLU A 347 -25.72 -15.17 5.20
N ALA A 348 -25.94 -14.19 6.08
CA ALA A 348 -27.07 -14.15 7.00
C ALA A 348 -28.42 -14.00 6.28
N LYS A 349 -28.53 -13.11 5.29
CA LYS A 349 -29.72 -12.91 4.45
C LYS A 349 -30.18 -14.22 3.82
N GLU A 350 -29.23 -14.98 3.27
CA GLU A 350 -29.46 -16.24 2.55
C GLU A 350 -29.51 -17.46 3.47
N ARG A 351 -29.28 -17.28 4.77
CA ARG A 351 -29.29 -18.34 5.80
C ARG A 351 -28.27 -19.45 5.54
N ILE A 352 -27.10 -19.10 5.03
CA ILE A 352 -25.94 -19.98 4.94
C ILE A 352 -25.02 -19.77 6.14
N ASP A 353 -24.01 -20.63 6.28
CA ASP A 353 -23.05 -20.52 7.38
C ASP A 353 -22.30 -19.20 7.27
N VAL A 354 -22.49 -18.32 8.26
CA VAL A 354 -21.86 -16.99 8.26
C VAL A 354 -20.44 -17.16 8.77
N GLN A 355 -19.49 -16.69 7.97
CA GLN A 355 -18.10 -16.82 8.33
C GLN A 355 -17.66 -15.67 9.23
N ALA A 356 -16.84 -15.98 10.23
CA ALA A 356 -16.25 -14.96 11.10
C ALA A 356 -15.60 -13.84 10.28
N GLU A 357 -15.78 -12.62 10.75
CA GLU A 357 -15.19 -11.46 10.10
C GLU A 357 -13.68 -11.49 10.18
N ASN A 358 -13.03 -10.86 9.20
CA ASN A 358 -11.65 -10.46 9.33
C ASN A 358 -11.63 -9.07 9.95
N GLN A 359 -10.85 -8.88 11.01
CA GLN A 359 -10.67 -7.58 11.65
C GLN A 359 -9.33 -6.98 11.24
N THR A 360 -9.33 -5.67 10.98
CA THR A 360 -8.10 -4.89 10.77
C THR A 360 -7.26 -4.88 12.05
N LEU A 361 -6.07 -5.48 12.00
CA LEU A 361 -5.07 -5.47 13.07
C LEU A 361 -4.24 -4.19 13.03
N ALA A 362 -3.80 -3.82 11.84
CA ALA A 362 -2.98 -2.66 11.60
C ALA A 362 -3.26 -2.14 10.19
N SER A 363 -3.27 -0.82 10.02
CA SER A 363 -3.42 -0.19 8.72
C SER A 363 -2.61 1.09 8.62
N ILE A 364 -2.19 1.45 7.41
CA ILE A 364 -1.57 2.74 7.08
C ILE A 364 -1.79 3.06 5.60
N THR A 365 -1.98 4.33 5.27
CA THR A 365 -1.99 4.78 3.87
C THR A 365 -0.57 4.94 3.33
N TYR A 366 -0.35 4.75 2.03
CA TYR A 366 0.95 5.04 1.42
C TYR A 366 1.38 6.48 1.67
N GLN A 367 0.43 7.41 1.61
CA GLN A 367 0.64 8.82 1.92
C GLN A 367 1.32 9.01 3.28
N ASN A 368 0.72 8.47 4.36
CA ASN A 368 1.26 8.63 5.71
C ASN A 368 2.50 7.77 5.96
N TYR A 369 2.61 6.60 5.32
CA TYR A 369 3.83 5.79 5.38
C TYR A 369 5.04 6.56 4.83
N PHE A 370 4.93 7.14 3.63
CA PHE A 370 6.06 7.86 3.03
C PHE A 370 6.39 9.16 3.79
N LYS A 371 5.41 9.81 4.44
CA LYS A 371 5.67 10.96 5.33
C LYS A 371 6.54 10.63 6.55
N LEU A 372 6.73 9.35 6.90
CA LEU A 372 7.67 8.95 7.95
C LEU A 372 9.12 9.22 7.58
N TYR A 373 9.44 9.33 6.29
CA TYR A 373 10.80 9.56 5.83
C TYR A 373 11.23 11.01 6.03
N ASN A 374 12.45 11.21 6.54
CA ASN A 374 13.03 12.56 6.66
C ASN A 374 13.17 13.25 5.30
N LYS A 375 13.40 12.46 4.25
CA LYS A 375 13.44 12.94 2.86
C LYS A 375 12.81 11.92 1.93
N ILE A 376 12.00 12.41 0.99
CA ILE A 376 11.39 11.62 -0.07
C ILE A 376 11.76 12.27 -1.39
N SER A 377 12.03 11.47 -2.40
CA SER A 377 12.17 11.90 -3.78
C SER A 377 11.61 10.83 -4.69
N GLY A 378 11.49 11.14 -5.97
CA GLY A 378 11.19 10.09 -6.93
C GLY A 378 11.35 10.53 -8.37
N CYS A 379 11.27 9.58 -9.28
CA CYS A 379 11.36 9.84 -10.70
C CYS A 379 10.21 9.19 -11.44
N THR A 380 9.76 9.85 -12.50
CA THR A 380 8.76 9.28 -13.42
C THR A 380 8.86 9.98 -14.77
N GLY A 381 8.14 9.47 -15.78
CA GLY A 381 8.06 10.10 -17.09
C GLY A 381 6.95 11.12 -17.22
N THR A 382 6.05 11.19 -16.23
CA THR A 382 4.76 11.87 -16.35
C THR A 382 4.24 12.38 -14.99
N ALA A 383 4.98 13.27 -14.32
CA ALA A 383 4.60 13.83 -13.02
C ALA A 383 3.93 15.21 -13.10
N ALA A 384 4.21 15.98 -14.14
CA ALA A 384 3.81 17.38 -14.26
C ALA A 384 2.29 17.58 -14.30
N THR A 385 1.53 16.55 -14.72
CA THR A 385 0.05 16.61 -14.68
C THR A 385 -0.50 16.59 -13.26
N GLU A 386 0.20 15.94 -12.33
CA GLU A 386 -0.20 15.76 -10.92
C GLU A 386 0.68 16.58 -9.96
N SER A 387 1.37 17.62 -10.46
CA SER A 387 2.31 18.39 -9.66
C SER A 387 1.65 19.08 -8.47
N GLU A 388 0.38 19.45 -8.61
CA GLU A 388 -0.42 20.03 -7.51
C GLU A 388 -0.66 18.99 -6.40
N GLU A 389 -1.08 17.78 -6.75
CA GLU A 389 -1.29 16.68 -5.80
C GLU A 389 0.01 16.31 -5.07
N PHE A 390 1.12 16.18 -5.80
CA PHE A 390 2.43 15.89 -5.20
C PHE A 390 2.87 16.96 -4.19
N TYR A 391 2.63 18.23 -4.51
CA TYR A 391 2.97 19.33 -3.62
C TYR A 391 2.03 19.40 -2.41
N GLU A 392 0.71 19.33 -2.61
CA GLU A 392 -0.26 19.42 -1.51
C GLU A 392 -0.15 18.26 -0.51
N ILE A 393 0.07 17.03 -1.00
CA ILE A 393 0.08 15.84 -0.13
C ILE A 393 1.47 15.60 0.47
N TYR A 394 2.53 15.73 -0.33
CA TYR A 394 3.89 15.27 0.02
C TYR A 394 4.92 16.40 0.09
N ASN A 395 4.55 17.64 -0.25
CA ASN A 395 5.47 18.77 -0.38
C ASN A 395 6.61 18.49 -1.40
N LEU A 396 6.29 17.76 -2.47
CA LEU A 396 7.24 17.35 -3.50
C LEU A 396 7.06 18.18 -4.78
N PRO A 397 7.95 19.15 -5.08
CA PRO A 397 7.90 19.88 -6.33
C PRO A 397 8.41 19.00 -7.49
N VAL A 398 7.81 19.18 -8.67
CA VAL A 398 8.19 18.47 -9.91
C VAL A 398 9.14 19.33 -10.75
N VAL A 399 10.25 18.75 -11.17
CA VAL A 399 11.21 19.35 -12.11
C VAL A 399 11.22 18.54 -13.40
N VAL A 400 10.89 19.20 -14.51
CA VAL A 400 10.86 18.60 -15.85
C VAL A 400 12.25 18.66 -16.45
N ILE A 401 12.88 17.49 -16.60
CA ILE A 401 14.22 17.33 -17.12
C ILE A 401 14.17 17.28 -18.65
N PRO A 402 15.05 18.03 -19.36
CA PRO A 402 15.15 17.92 -20.81
C PRO A 402 15.61 16.51 -21.23
N THR A 403 15.19 16.08 -22.41
CA THR A 403 15.65 14.81 -23.01
C THR A 403 17.09 14.95 -23.51
N ASN A 404 17.91 13.91 -23.39
CA ASN A 404 19.28 13.88 -23.92
C ASN A 404 19.32 14.14 -25.44
N LYS A 405 18.39 13.53 -26.17
CA LYS A 405 18.20 13.72 -27.61
C LYS A 405 16.83 14.29 -27.90
N LYS A 406 16.72 15.08 -28.97
CA LYS A 406 15.44 15.68 -29.38
C LYS A 406 14.42 14.59 -29.71
N MET A 407 13.23 14.67 -29.09
CA MET A 407 12.13 13.76 -29.38
C MET A 407 11.53 14.06 -30.76
N ILE A 408 11.46 13.04 -31.62
CA ILE A 408 10.96 13.12 -33.00
C ILE A 408 9.77 12.17 -33.28
N ARG A 409 9.23 11.52 -32.24
CA ARG A 409 8.06 10.64 -32.35
C ARG A 409 6.90 11.40 -32.97
N LYS A 410 6.19 10.76 -33.89
CA LYS A 410 4.97 11.30 -34.48
C LYS A 410 3.75 10.84 -33.67
N ASP A 411 3.18 11.77 -32.91
CA ASP A 411 1.90 11.56 -32.21
C ASP A 411 0.76 12.02 -33.12
N TRP A 412 -0.01 11.05 -33.61
CA TRP A 412 -1.17 11.31 -34.46
C TRP A 412 -2.37 11.73 -33.60
N ASN A 413 -3.29 12.50 -34.19
CA ASN A 413 -4.56 12.84 -33.54
C ASN A 413 -5.40 11.58 -33.33
N ASP A 414 -6.30 11.64 -32.35
CA ASP A 414 -7.21 10.54 -32.06
C ASP A 414 -8.18 10.33 -33.22
N GLN A 415 -8.45 9.07 -33.53
CA GLN A 415 -9.52 8.69 -34.46
C GLN A 415 -10.77 8.35 -33.67
N ILE A 416 -11.83 9.14 -33.88
CA ILE A 416 -13.09 9.00 -33.16
C ILE A 416 -14.14 8.33 -34.05
N PHE A 417 -14.78 7.30 -33.50
CA PHE A 417 -15.78 6.47 -34.15
C PHE A 417 -17.11 6.52 -33.38
N ARG A 418 -18.20 6.21 -34.08
CA ARG A 418 -19.54 6.19 -33.47
C ARG A 418 -19.75 4.93 -32.66
N THR A 419 -19.36 3.78 -33.21
CA THR A 419 -19.57 2.46 -32.60
C THR A 419 -18.25 1.78 -32.28
N GLU A 420 -18.26 0.88 -31.29
CA GLU A 420 -17.08 0.07 -30.97
C GLU A 420 -16.68 -0.85 -32.14
N LEU A 421 -17.65 -1.30 -32.95
CA LEU A 421 -17.40 -2.18 -34.09
C LEU A 421 -16.56 -1.48 -35.17
N GLU A 422 -16.95 -0.27 -35.59
CA GLU A 422 -16.20 0.55 -36.55
C GLU A 422 -14.76 0.82 -36.06
N LYS A 423 -14.63 1.17 -34.78
CA LYS A 423 -13.34 1.40 -34.13
C LYS A 423 -12.45 0.15 -34.23
N ASN A 424 -13.01 -1.01 -33.87
CA ASN A 424 -12.28 -2.27 -33.85
C ASN A 424 -11.80 -2.68 -35.25
N GLU A 425 -12.62 -2.47 -36.28
CA GLU A 425 -12.25 -2.72 -37.68
C GLU A 425 -11.10 -1.81 -38.13
N ALA A 426 -11.16 -0.51 -37.84
CA ALA A 426 -10.12 0.45 -38.19
C ALA A 426 -8.78 0.14 -37.49
N ILE A 427 -8.81 -0.30 -36.23
CA ILE A 427 -7.62 -0.74 -35.50
C ILE A 427 -6.99 -1.96 -36.18
N VAL A 428 -7.81 -2.97 -36.52
CA VAL A 428 -7.32 -4.20 -37.16
C VAL A 428 -6.73 -3.90 -38.55
N GLU A 429 -7.36 -3.03 -39.33
CA GLU A 429 -6.83 -2.59 -40.63
C GLU A 429 -5.47 -1.91 -40.47
N LYS A 430 -5.33 -1.02 -39.47
CA LYS A 430 -4.05 -0.36 -39.22
C LYS A 430 -2.96 -1.33 -38.80
N ILE A 431 -3.31 -2.31 -37.97
CA ILE A 431 -2.37 -3.38 -37.55
C ILE A 431 -1.93 -4.20 -38.77
N LEU A 432 -2.84 -4.53 -39.68
CA LEU A 432 -2.52 -5.24 -40.92
C LEU A 432 -1.57 -4.44 -41.83
N GLU A 433 -1.80 -3.15 -41.98
CA GLU A 433 -0.92 -2.25 -42.76
C GLU A 433 0.52 -2.25 -42.20
N CYS A 434 0.67 -2.02 -40.90
CA CYS A 434 1.96 -1.99 -40.22
C CYS A 434 2.64 -3.38 -40.21
N ASN A 435 1.88 -4.46 -40.02
CA ASN A 435 2.42 -5.82 -40.00
C ASN A 435 2.91 -6.27 -41.39
N LYS A 436 2.24 -5.86 -42.49
CA LYS A 436 2.68 -6.15 -43.87
C LYS A 436 4.07 -5.59 -44.18
N ILE A 437 4.40 -4.41 -43.68
CA ILE A 437 5.74 -3.80 -43.81
C ILE A 437 6.73 -4.29 -42.74
N GLY A 438 6.25 -5.08 -41.78
CA GLY A 438 7.01 -5.66 -40.68
C GLY A 438 7.36 -4.72 -39.54
N GLN A 439 6.65 -3.60 -39.42
CA GLN A 439 6.81 -2.64 -38.34
C GLN A 439 6.37 -3.25 -36.99
N PRO A 440 7.13 -3.10 -35.90
CA PRO A 440 6.72 -3.57 -34.58
C PRO A 440 5.54 -2.75 -34.03
N ILE A 441 4.58 -3.43 -33.43
CA ILE A 441 3.32 -2.84 -32.95
C ILE A 441 3.10 -3.20 -31.47
N LEU A 442 2.75 -2.18 -30.68
CA LEU A 442 2.33 -2.34 -29.30
C LEU A 442 0.91 -1.78 -29.12
N ILE A 443 -0.02 -2.65 -28.76
CA ILE A 443 -1.46 -2.37 -28.63
C ILE A 443 -1.78 -2.25 -27.14
N PHE A 444 -2.28 -1.09 -26.72
CA PHE A 444 -2.67 -0.79 -25.35
C PHE A 444 -4.18 -0.84 -25.19
N THR A 445 -4.64 -1.68 -24.26
CA THR A 445 -6.06 -1.85 -23.91
C THR A 445 -6.34 -1.48 -22.46
N SER A 446 -7.56 -1.01 -22.15
CA SER A 446 -7.95 -0.64 -20.76
C SER A 446 -8.03 -1.83 -19.80
N SER A 447 -8.36 -3.02 -20.31
CA SER A 447 -8.62 -4.19 -19.48
C SER A 447 -8.20 -5.49 -20.16
N ILE A 448 -8.01 -6.54 -19.35
CA ILE A 448 -7.70 -7.89 -19.82
C ILE A 448 -8.83 -8.41 -20.75
N ASN A 449 -10.09 -8.07 -20.45
CA ASN A 449 -11.23 -8.46 -21.28
C ASN A 449 -11.13 -7.86 -22.69
N LYS A 450 -10.77 -6.57 -22.80
CA LYS A 450 -10.50 -5.94 -24.09
C LYS A 450 -9.28 -6.58 -24.78
N SER A 451 -8.21 -6.90 -24.05
CA SER A 451 -7.05 -7.61 -24.61
C SER A 451 -7.46 -8.93 -25.28
N GLU A 452 -8.34 -9.71 -24.64
CA GLU A 452 -8.88 -10.96 -25.20
C GLU A 452 -9.77 -10.75 -26.43
N ILE A 453 -10.56 -9.67 -26.47
CA ILE A 453 -11.35 -9.28 -27.65
C ILE A 453 -10.43 -9.01 -28.84
N TYR A 454 -9.40 -8.16 -28.66
CA TYR A 454 -8.44 -7.86 -29.72
C TYR A 454 -7.63 -9.09 -30.13
N SER A 455 -7.26 -9.95 -29.18
CA SER A 455 -6.62 -11.24 -29.48
C SER A 455 -7.48 -12.10 -30.42
N LYS A 456 -8.78 -12.23 -30.14
CA LYS A 456 -9.72 -12.95 -31.04
C LYS A 456 -9.83 -12.29 -32.41
N LEU A 457 -9.88 -10.96 -32.49
CA LEU A 457 -9.93 -10.23 -33.76
C LEU A 457 -8.66 -10.46 -34.59
N LEU A 458 -7.47 -10.39 -33.97
CA LEU A 458 -6.19 -10.65 -34.64
C LEU A 458 -6.03 -12.11 -35.08
N ASN A 459 -6.56 -13.07 -34.32
CA ASN A 459 -6.57 -14.48 -34.71
C ASN A 459 -7.45 -14.72 -35.95
N LYS A 460 -8.59 -14.02 -36.09
CA LYS A 460 -9.45 -14.12 -37.29
C LYS A 460 -8.71 -13.68 -38.56
N VAL A 461 -7.86 -12.66 -38.45
CA VAL A 461 -7.03 -12.15 -39.57
C VAL A 461 -5.65 -12.82 -39.66
N LYS A 462 -5.41 -13.88 -38.87
CA LYS A 462 -4.18 -14.70 -38.85
C LYS A 462 -2.89 -13.93 -38.53
N ILE A 463 -2.96 -12.88 -37.70
CA ILE A 463 -1.78 -12.19 -37.20
C ILE A 463 -1.25 -12.89 -35.95
N LYS A 464 0.00 -13.33 -36.00
CA LYS A 464 0.71 -13.85 -34.82
C LYS A 464 0.99 -12.70 -33.85
N HIS A 465 0.49 -12.83 -32.63
CA HIS A 465 0.63 -11.82 -31.59
C HIS A 465 0.85 -12.46 -30.21
N THR A 466 1.20 -11.65 -29.22
CA THR A 466 1.36 -12.07 -27.82
C THR A 466 0.57 -11.16 -26.90
N VAL A 467 -0.12 -11.74 -25.92
CA VAL A 467 -0.94 -11.00 -24.95
C VAL A 467 -0.25 -11.01 -23.59
N LEU A 468 -0.17 -9.85 -22.95
CA LEU A 468 0.42 -9.67 -21.62
C LEU A 468 -0.67 -9.27 -20.62
N ASN A 469 -0.80 -10.07 -19.57
CA ASN A 469 -1.94 -10.03 -18.64
C ASN A 469 -1.52 -9.75 -17.18
N ALA A 470 -0.32 -9.22 -16.94
CA ALA A 470 0.25 -8.90 -15.63
C ALA A 470 0.31 -10.09 -14.65
N LYS A 471 0.45 -11.33 -15.15
CA LYS A 471 0.48 -12.55 -14.31
C LYS A 471 1.89 -13.02 -13.96
N ASN A 472 2.82 -12.89 -14.90
CA ASN A 472 4.22 -13.30 -14.70
C ASN A 472 5.16 -12.20 -15.18
N HIS A 473 5.59 -11.36 -14.24
CA HIS A 473 6.38 -10.17 -14.53
C HIS A 473 7.72 -10.48 -15.21
N GLU A 474 8.37 -11.60 -14.88
CA GLU A 474 9.67 -11.95 -15.46
C GLU A 474 9.54 -12.34 -16.94
N ASN A 475 8.61 -13.24 -17.27
CA ASN A 475 8.33 -13.62 -18.66
C ASN A 475 7.83 -12.42 -19.48
N GLU A 476 6.95 -11.60 -18.90
CA GLU A 476 6.45 -10.40 -19.56
C GLU A 476 7.55 -9.37 -19.81
N ALA A 477 8.49 -9.20 -18.88
CA ALA A 477 9.64 -8.34 -19.06
C ALA A 477 10.51 -8.81 -20.23
N GLU A 478 10.73 -10.12 -20.38
CA GLU A 478 11.49 -10.67 -21.50
C GLU A 478 10.79 -10.45 -22.85
N ILE A 479 9.46 -10.64 -22.89
CA ILE A 479 8.66 -10.40 -24.10
C ILE A 479 8.69 -8.92 -24.48
N ILE A 480 8.50 -8.02 -23.51
CA ILE A 480 8.50 -6.56 -23.73
C ILE A 480 9.88 -6.05 -24.16
N ALA A 481 10.96 -6.55 -23.56
CA ALA A 481 12.31 -6.16 -23.97
C ALA A 481 12.60 -6.51 -25.44
N ASN A 482 11.93 -7.55 -25.97
CA ASN A 482 12.01 -7.98 -27.36
C ASN A 482 10.88 -7.44 -28.25
N ALA A 483 10.00 -6.58 -27.73
CA ALA A 483 8.85 -6.03 -28.45
C ALA A 483 9.24 -5.24 -29.70
N GLY A 484 10.43 -4.64 -29.70
CA GLY A 484 10.97 -3.84 -30.79
C GLY A 484 11.61 -4.66 -31.91
N LYS A 485 11.22 -5.92 -32.12
CA LYS A 485 11.70 -6.79 -33.22
C LYS A 485 10.77 -6.73 -34.43
N LEU A 486 11.30 -7.06 -35.61
CA LEU A 486 10.54 -7.10 -36.86
C LEU A 486 9.35 -8.08 -36.75
N ASN A 487 8.19 -7.68 -37.28
CA ASN A 487 6.91 -8.42 -37.19
C ASN A 487 6.36 -8.66 -35.77
N SER A 488 6.92 -8.00 -34.74
CA SER A 488 6.42 -8.13 -33.37
C SER A 488 5.07 -7.43 -33.21
N VAL A 489 4.07 -8.15 -32.68
CA VAL A 489 2.76 -7.61 -32.34
C VAL A 489 2.41 -8.03 -30.92
N ILE A 490 2.31 -7.05 -30.02
CA ILE A 490 2.05 -7.30 -28.60
C ILE A 490 0.80 -6.54 -28.17
N ILE A 491 -0.11 -7.23 -27.49
CA ILE A 491 -1.24 -6.65 -26.78
C ILE A 491 -0.89 -6.58 -25.30
N THR A 492 -1.04 -5.42 -24.70
CA THR A 492 -0.72 -5.17 -23.29
C THR A 492 -1.80 -4.31 -22.63
N THR A 493 -2.01 -4.55 -21.34
CA THR A 493 -2.71 -3.60 -20.47
C THR A 493 -1.76 -2.48 -20.02
N SER A 494 -2.31 -1.42 -19.41
CA SER A 494 -1.54 -0.30 -18.85
C SER A 494 -0.52 -0.71 -17.78
N ILE A 495 -0.76 -1.83 -17.09
CA ILE A 495 0.05 -2.30 -15.95
C ILE A 495 1.21 -3.20 -16.41
N SER A 496 1.03 -3.97 -17.48
CA SER A 496 2.00 -5.01 -17.89
C SER A 496 3.26 -4.41 -18.53
N GLY A 497 4.44 -4.99 -18.24
CA GLY A 497 5.70 -4.56 -18.87
C GLY A 497 6.22 -3.19 -18.42
N ARG A 498 5.78 -2.68 -17.27
CA ARG A 498 6.30 -1.44 -16.69
C ARG A 498 7.73 -1.58 -16.18
N GLY A 499 8.51 -0.51 -16.26
CA GLY A 499 9.93 -0.52 -15.86
C GLY A 499 10.86 -1.28 -16.83
N VAL A 500 10.34 -1.70 -17.99
CA VAL A 500 11.10 -2.41 -19.02
C VAL A 500 11.21 -1.55 -20.27
N ASP A 501 12.43 -1.47 -20.80
CA ASP A 501 12.73 -0.72 -22.03
C ASP A 501 12.49 -1.56 -23.28
N ILE A 502 11.88 -0.95 -24.30
CA ILE A 502 11.66 -1.56 -25.61
C ILE A 502 12.76 -1.08 -26.53
N GLN A 503 13.75 -1.94 -26.73
CA GLN A 503 14.87 -1.64 -27.61
C GLN A 503 14.53 -2.00 -29.06
N LEU A 504 14.63 -1.01 -29.96
CA LEU A 504 14.50 -1.26 -31.39
C LEU A 504 15.63 -2.18 -31.86
N GLY A 505 15.28 -3.29 -32.49
CA GLY A 505 16.20 -4.35 -32.91
C GLY A 505 16.23 -5.57 -31.99
N GLY A 506 15.67 -5.48 -30.79
CA GLY A 506 15.67 -6.55 -29.77
C GLY A 506 16.47 -6.18 -28.50
N LYS A 507 16.44 -7.07 -27.49
CA LYS A 507 17.17 -6.88 -26.23
C LYS A 507 18.69 -7.06 -26.42
N LYS A 508 19.50 -6.12 -25.91
CA LYS A 508 20.97 -6.28 -25.81
C LYS A 508 21.37 -7.61 -25.16
N GLY A 509 22.41 -8.25 -25.67
CA GLY A 509 22.90 -9.54 -25.19
C GLY A 509 22.18 -10.78 -25.75
N THR A 510 21.09 -10.60 -26.52
CA THR A 510 20.45 -11.73 -27.22
C THR A 510 21.15 -12.10 -28.54
N MET A 511 21.87 -11.15 -29.15
CA MET A 511 22.57 -11.29 -30.43
C MET A 511 23.81 -10.38 -30.43
N PRO A 512 24.80 -10.57 -31.32
CA PRO A 512 25.95 -9.67 -31.47
C PRO A 512 25.52 -8.22 -31.74
N ASP A 513 26.25 -7.25 -31.20
CA ASP A 513 25.89 -5.82 -31.28
C ASP A 513 25.82 -5.29 -32.73
N GLU A 514 26.61 -5.84 -33.64
CA GLU A 514 26.57 -5.49 -35.06
C GLU A 514 25.21 -5.83 -35.70
N GLU A 515 24.71 -7.04 -35.44
CA GLU A 515 23.42 -7.52 -35.95
C GLU A 515 22.25 -6.74 -35.31
N LEU A 516 22.35 -6.44 -34.01
CA LEU A 516 21.39 -5.61 -33.30
C LEU A 516 21.28 -4.22 -33.96
N ASN A 517 22.42 -3.61 -34.31
CA ASN A 517 22.47 -2.30 -34.94
C ASN A 517 21.88 -2.32 -36.37
N ILE A 518 22.09 -3.38 -37.13
CA ILE A 518 21.48 -3.56 -38.45
C ILE A 518 19.96 -3.66 -38.32
N ASN A 519 19.47 -4.51 -37.40
CA ASN A 519 18.04 -4.67 -37.13
C ASN A 519 17.41 -3.36 -36.64
N LYS A 520 18.10 -2.63 -35.76
CA LYS A 520 17.68 -1.31 -35.28
C LYS A 520 17.51 -0.32 -36.44
N LYS A 521 18.49 -0.21 -37.33
CA LYS A 521 18.41 0.67 -38.51
C LYS A 521 17.25 0.31 -39.42
N LYS A 522 17.03 -0.99 -39.66
CA LYS A 522 15.89 -1.48 -40.45
C LYS A 522 14.56 -1.05 -39.84
N ILE A 523 14.38 -1.22 -38.54
CA ILE A 523 13.13 -0.87 -37.86
C ILE A 523 12.90 0.64 -37.83
N LYS A 524 13.96 1.45 -37.66
CA LYS A 524 13.88 2.91 -37.81
C LYS A 524 13.41 3.32 -39.20
N SER A 525 13.92 2.66 -40.26
CA SER A 525 13.48 2.93 -41.64
C SER A 525 12.00 2.59 -41.89
N LEU A 526 11.43 1.65 -41.12
CA LEU A 526 10.00 1.31 -41.14
C LEU A 526 9.13 2.28 -40.31
N GLY A 527 9.72 3.34 -39.73
CA GLY A 527 9.01 4.30 -38.89
C GLY A 527 9.07 4.00 -37.39
N GLY A 528 9.91 3.05 -36.96
CA GLY A 528 10.11 2.70 -35.55
C GLY A 528 8.93 1.94 -34.93
N LEU A 529 8.87 1.92 -33.58
CA LEU A 529 7.76 1.29 -32.86
C LEU A 529 6.45 2.05 -33.08
N PHE A 530 5.38 1.33 -33.40
CA PHE A 530 4.04 1.88 -33.53
C PHE A 530 3.20 1.53 -32.30
N VAL A 531 2.79 2.55 -31.54
CA VAL A 531 1.91 2.40 -30.38
C VAL A 531 0.47 2.70 -30.76
N ILE A 532 -0.45 1.78 -30.45
CA ILE A 532 -1.90 1.93 -30.70
C ILE A 532 -2.62 1.87 -29.37
N GLY A 533 -3.31 2.94 -28.98
CA GLY A 533 -4.28 2.91 -27.87
C GLY A 533 -5.68 2.57 -28.38
N THR A 534 -6.33 1.57 -27.80
CA THR A 534 -7.67 1.12 -28.23
C THR A 534 -8.82 1.96 -27.67
N GLU A 535 -8.51 2.80 -26.69
CA GLU A 535 -9.40 3.75 -26.03
C GLU A 535 -8.56 4.75 -25.22
N ARG A 536 -9.21 5.81 -24.73
CA ARG A 536 -8.61 6.75 -23.77
C ARG A 536 -8.72 6.20 -22.35
N MET A 537 -7.63 6.23 -21.60
CA MET A 537 -7.65 5.85 -20.18
C MET A 537 -8.30 6.97 -19.35
N GLU A 538 -8.66 6.65 -18.10
CA GLU A 538 -9.20 7.62 -17.13
C GLU A 538 -8.26 8.82 -16.90
N SER A 539 -6.95 8.58 -17.00
CA SER A 539 -5.92 9.59 -16.80
C SER A 539 -5.08 9.80 -18.04
N ARG A 540 -4.82 11.07 -18.36
CA ARG A 540 -3.94 11.47 -19.47
C ARG A 540 -2.50 11.00 -19.25
N ARG A 541 -2.10 10.86 -18.00
CA ARG A 541 -0.79 10.35 -17.59
C ARG A 541 -0.53 8.96 -18.17
N VAL A 542 -1.49 8.05 -18.00
CA VAL A 542 -1.39 6.66 -18.48
C VAL A 542 -1.32 6.62 -20.02
N ASP A 543 -2.11 7.46 -20.70
CA ASP A 543 -2.02 7.61 -22.15
C ASP A 543 -0.62 8.06 -22.59
N ASN A 544 -0.04 9.05 -21.89
CA ASN A 544 1.30 9.54 -22.19
C ASN A 544 2.40 8.51 -21.91
N GLN A 545 2.23 7.67 -20.89
CA GLN A 545 3.13 6.55 -20.63
C GLN A 545 3.08 5.52 -21.77
N ALA A 546 1.89 5.22 -22.29
CA ALA A 546 1.71 4.35 -23.45
C ALA A 546 2.44 4.93 -24.68
N ARG A 547 2.22 6.21 -25.00
CA ARG A 547 2.96 6.90 -26.08
C ARG A 547 4.47 6.85 -25.87
N GLY A 548 4.90 7.07 -24.63
CA GLY A 548 6.30 7.04 -24.18
C GLY A 548 7.01 5.70 -24.39
N ARG A 549 6.30 4.64 -24.75
CA ARG A 549 6.92 3.38 -25.18
C ARG A 549 7.64 3.51 -26.52
N ALA A 550 7.21 4.40 -27.41
CA ALA A 550 7.88 4.70 -28.68
C ALA A 550 8.71 5.99 -28.60
N GLY A 551 9.68 6.10 -29.52
CA GLY A 551 10.49 7.31 -29.73
C GLY A 551 11.51 7.64 -28.63
N ARG A 552 12.05 6.61 -27.98
CA ARG A 552 13.01 6.75 -26.88
C ARG A 552 14.38 7.20 -27.40
N GLN A 553 15.10 8.04 -26.64
CA GLN A 553 16.41 8.59 -27.04
C GLN A 553 16.41 9.20 -28.46
N GLY A 554 15.30 9.83 -28.87
CA GLY A 554 15.17 10.43 -30.19
C GLY A 554 15.05 9.42 -31.34
N ASP A 555 14.73 8.15 -31.05
CA ASP A 555 14.40 7.17 -32.08
C ASP A 555 13.09 7.54 -32.80
N GLU A 556 12.93 7.02 -34.01
CA GLU A 556 11.71 7.08 -34.78
C GLU A 556 10.60 6.28 -34.08
N GLY A 557 9.36 6.73 -34.22
CA GLY A 557 8.22 6.04 -33.63
C GLY A 557 6.92 6.77 -33.92
N ASN A 558 5.82 6.05 -33.73
CA ASN A 558 4.47 6.55 -33.96
C ASN A 558 3.58 6.23 -32.77
N SER A 559 2.63 7.10 -32.47
CA SER A 559 1.53 6.78 -31.56
C SER A 559 0.20 7.29 -32.09
N ILE A 560 -0.88 6.53 -31.86
CA ILE A 560 -2.26 6.91 -32.20
C ILE A 560 -3.21 6.32 -31.17
N PHE A 561 -4.34 6.99 -30.93
CA PHE A 561 -5.42 6.47 -30.11
C PHE A 561 -6.71 6.40 -30.93
N TYR A 562 -7.48 5.36 -30.68
CA TYR A 562 -8.79 5.12 -31.26
C TYR A 562 -9.83 5.26 -30.15
N VAL A 563 -10.91 5.99 -30.39
CA VAL A 563 -11.94 6.29 -29.38
C VAL A 563 -13.32 6.04 -29.98
N SER A 564 -14.21 5.41 -29.23
CA SER A 564 -15.62 5.26 -29.58
C SER A 564 -16.49 6.06 -28.62
N LEU A 565 -17.65 6.54 -29.08
CA LEU A 565 -18.68 7.13 -28.20
C LEU A 565 -19.23 6.11 -27.19
N GLU A 566 -19.12 4.82 -27.50
CA GLU A 566 -19.54 3.71 -26.63
C GLU A 566 -18.49 3.34 -25.56
N ASP A 567 -17.28 3.92 -25.62
CA ASP A 567 -16.24 3.69 -24.63
C ASP A 567 -16.63 4.27 -23.25
N ASP A 568 -16.16 3.65 -22.17
CA ASP A 568 -16.58 3.99 -20.80
C ASP A 568 -16.38 5.47 -20.45
N LEU A 569 -15.25 6.07 -20.83
CA LEU A 569 -14.98 7.49 -20.62
C LEU A 569 -16.01 8.38 -21.32
N MET A 570 -16.40 8.01 -22.55
CA MET A 570 -17.38 8.74 -23.35
C MET A 570 -18.80 8.50 -22.84
N ARG A 571 -19.14 7.31 -22.38
CA ARG A 571 -20.44 7.03 -21.77
C ARG A 571 -20.67 7.84 -20.49
N ILE A 572 -19.63 8.03 -19.67
CA ILE A 572 -19.75 8.73 -18.38
C ILE A 572 -19.73 10.26 -18.55
N PHE A 573 -18.94 10.79 -19.49
CA PHE A 573 -18.69 12.24 -19.61
C PHE A 573 -19.07 12.86 -20.95
N GLY A 574 -19.24 12.05 -21.99
CA GLY A 574 -19.74 12.42 -23.31
C GLY A 574 -21.27 12.36 -23.33
N SER A 575 -21.93 13.40 -22.82
CA SER A 575 -23.39 13.55 -22.87
C SER A 575 -24.00 13.36 -24.28
N GLU A 576 -25.32 13.14 -24.33
CA GLU A 576 -26.22 13.19 -25.51
C GLU A 576 -25.94 14.34 -26.50
N SER A 577 -25.35 15.45 -26.03
CA SER A 577 -24.99 16.61 -26.86
C SER A 577 -23.95 16.29 -27.94
N MET A 578 -22.95 15.42 -27.69
CA MET A 578 -21.98 15.02 -28.71
C MET A 578 -22.61 14.09 -29.74
N ASN A 579 -23.43 13.13 -29.30
CA ASN A 579 -24.12 12.21 -30.20
C ASN A 579 -25.04 12.97 -31.17
N ASN A 580 -25.80 13.96 -30.66
CA ASN A 580 -26.66 14.82 -31.48
C ASN A 580 -25.88 15.71 -32.48
N ILE A 581 -24.69 16.19 -32.12
CA ILE A 581 -23.83 16.97 -33.01
C ILE A 581 -23.22 16.07 -34.10
N LEU A 582 -22.81 14.86 -33.75
CA LEU A 582 -22.22 13.88 -34.67
C LEU A 582 -23.25 13.34 -35.67
N GLN A 583 -24.49 13.10 -35.21
CA GLN A 583 -25.62 12.77 -36.09
C GLN A 583 -25.93 13.91 -37.06
N LYS A 584 -25.88 15.18 -36.62
CA LYS A 584 -26.07 16.35 -37.50
C LYS A 584 -24.92 16.61 -38.47
N LEU A 585 -23.70 16.18 -38.14
CA LEU A 585 -22.52 16.29 -39.00
C LEU A 585 -22.53 15.29 -40.17
N GLY A 586 -23.47 14.33 -40.19
CA GLY A 586 -23.70 13.46 -41.34
C GLY A 586 -22.56 12.48 -41.61
N LEU A 587 -21.92 11.96 -40.56
CA LEU A 587 -20.92 10.90 -40.67
C LEU A 587 -21.51 9.68 -41.38
N LYS A 588 -20.83 9.18 -42.41
CA LYS A 588 -21.14 7.90 -43.02
C LYS A 588 -20.54 6.77 -42.19
N ASP A 589 -21.13 5.58 -42.28
CA ASP A 589 -20.59 4.38 -41.63
C ASP A 589 -19.13 4.15 -42.06
N GLY A 590 -18.21 4.06 -41.09
CA GLY A 590 -16.78 3.83 -41.30
C GLY A 590 -15.88 5.08 -41.43
N GLU A 591 -16.43 6.30 -41.36
CA GLU A 591 -15.62 7.53 -41.35
C GLU A 591 -15.19 7.93 -39.93
N SER A 592 -13.89 8.11 -39.71
CA SER A 592 -13.37 8.66 -38.44
C SER A 592 -13.36 10.19 -38.46
N ILE A 593 -13.69 10.83 -37.35
CA ILE A 593 -13.44 12.28 -37.20
C ILE A 593 -12.06 12.52 -36.63
N ASP A 594 -11.27 13.34 -37.32
CA ASP A 594 -10.12 14.03 -36.76
C ASP A 594 -10.47 15.53 -36.62
N HIS A 595 -10.81 15.96 -35.41
CA HIS A 595 -11.07 17.38 -35.14
C HIS A 595 -10.47 17.82 -33.80
N PRO A 596 -9.62 18.88 -33.77
CA PRO A 596 -8.94 19.34 -32.56
C PRO A 596 -9.85 19.69 -31.37
N TRP A 597 -11.09 20.12 -31.64
CA TRP A 597 -12.07 20.41 -30.59
C TRP A 597 -12.49 19.17 -29.79
N ILE A 598 -12.60 17.99 -30.44
CA ILE A 598 -13.00 16.76 -29.74
C ILE A 598 -11.87 16.27 -28.83
N ASN A 599 -10.62 16.35 -29.30
CA ASN A 599 -9.44 16.08 -28.46
C ASN A 599 -9.43 16.95 -27.19
N LYS A 600 -9.78 18.24 -27.32
CA LYS A 600 -9.88 19.14 -26.17
C LYS A 600 -11.06 18.80 -25.23
N ALA A 601 -12.15 18.25 -25.78
CA ALA A 601 -13.28 17.79 -24.98
C ALA A 601 -12.93 16.50 -24.20
N LEU A 602 -12.24 15.55 -24.84
CA LEU A 602 -11.68 14.36 -24.21
C LEU A 602 -10.71 14.72 -23.09
N GLU A 603 -9.81 15.68 -23.34
CA GLU A 603 -8.86 16.18 -22.34
C GLU A 603 -9.58 16.76 -21.11
N ARG A 604 -10.66 17.52 -21.31
CA ARG A 604 -11.49 18.04 -20.21
C ARG A 604 -12.22 16.93 -19.44
N ALA A 605 -12.68 15.88 -20.13
CA ALA A 605 -13.30 14.74 -19.49
C ALA A 605 -12.30 14.01 -18.59
N GLN A 606 -11.08 13.73 -19.09
CA GLN A 606 -10.00 13.14 -18.30
C GLN A 606 -9.64 14.01 -17.09
N GLN A 607 -9.48 15.33 -17.26
CA GLN A 607 -9.21 16.26 -16.14
C GLN A 607 -10.30 16.21 -15.06
N LYS A 608 -11.57 16.06 -15.44
CA LYS A 608 -12.68 15.94 -14.49
C LYS A 608 -12.63 14.61 -13.71
N VAL A 609 -12.25 13.52 -14.38
CA VAL A 609 -12.03 12.21 -13.74
C VAL A 609 -10.84 12.27 -12.78
N GLU A 610 -9.73 12.85 -13.21
CA GLU A 610 -8.52 13.03 -12.39
C GLU A 610 -8.83 13.85 -11.14
N ALA A 611 -9.51 15.00 -11.29
CA ALA A 611 -9.93 15.83 -10.15
C ALA A 611 -10.86 15.08 -9.18
N ARG A 612 -11.85 14.33 -9.69
CA ARG A 612 -12.73 13.50 -8.84
C ARG A 612 -11.92 12.45 -8.07
N ASN A 613 -11.00 11.77 -8.74
CA ASN A 613 -10.15 10.77 -8.11
C ASN A 613 -9.20 11.37 -7.06
N PHE A 614 -8.67 12.57 -7.34
CA PHE A 614 -7.88 13.34 -6.38
C PHE A 614 -8.70 13.71 -5.14
N ASP A 615 -9.95 14.18 -5.29
CA ASP A 615 -10.83 14.51 -4.16
C ASP A 615 -11.12 13.29 -3.28
N ILE A 616 -11.33 12.11 -3.88
CA ILE A 616 -11.50 10.85 -3.16
C ILE A 616 -10.25 10.52 -2.33
N ARG A 617 -9.06 10.58 -2.95
CA ARG A 617 -7.78 10.34 -2.26
C ARG A 617 -7.53 11.34 -1.14
N LYS A 618 -7.77 12.63 -1.41
CA LYS A 618 -7.63 13.73 -0.43
C LYS A 618 -8.56 13.52 0.76
N THR A 619 -9.78 13.06 0.53
CA THR A 619 -10.73 12.72 1.59
C THR A 619 -10.26 11.54 2.41
N LEU A 620 -9.85 10.44 1.76
CA LEU A 620 -9.32 9.24 2.44
C LEU A 620 -8.11 9.59 3.32
N LEU A 621 -7.19 10.41 2.81
CA LEU A 621 -6.03 10.90 3.56
C LEU A 621 -6.44 11.70 4.79
N LYS A 622 -7.42 12.60 4.67
CA LYS A 622 -7.88 13.42 5.80
C LYS A 622 -8.43 12.57 6.96
N PHE A 623 -9.15 11.49 6.65
CA PHE A 623 -9.62 10.54 7.66
C PHE A 623 -8.45 9.74 8.26
N ASP A 624 -7.54 9.23 7.43
CA ASP A 624 -6.37 8.48 7.93
C ASP A 624 -5.41 9.36 8.75
N ASN A 625 -5.33 10.67 8.52
CA ASN A 625 -4.52 11.57 9.35
C ASN A 625 -4.94 11.54 10.82
N VAL A 626 -6.24 11.45 11.11
CA VAL A 626 -6.76 11.34 12.48
C VAL A 626 -6.30 10.04 13.13
N LEU A 627 -6.40 8.94 12.39
CA LEU A 627 -5.87 7.64 12.80
C LEU A 627 -4.35 7.67 12.97
N ASN A 628 -3.64 8.39 12.10
CA ASN A 628 -2.18 8.49 12.12
C ASN A 628 -1.67 9.23 13.35
N ASP A 629 -2.31 10.33 13.74
CA ASP A 629 -1.95 11.07 14.95
C ASP A 629 -2.08 10.17 16.19
N GLN A 630 -3.17 9.41 16.29
CA GLN A 630 -3.38 8.44 17.37
C GLN A 630 -2.38 7.28 17.30
N ARG A 631 -2.11 6.77 16.09
CA ARG A 631 -1.13 5.71 15.83
C ARG A 631 0.26 6.11 16.29
N HIS A 632 0.70 7.35 16.03
CA HIS A 632 1.99 7.86 16.51
C HIS A 632 2.09 7.82 18.04
N VAL A 633 1.03 8.18 18.76
CA VAL A 633 1.00 8.09 20.23
C VAL A 633 1.11 6.64 20.70
N ILE A 634 0.33 5.73 20.11
CA ILE A 634 0.37 4.31 20.48
C ILE A 634 1.73 3.67 20.15
N PHE A 635 2.27 3.93 18.97
CA PHE A 635 3.54 3.34 18.54
C PHE A 635 4.73 3.91 19.32
N SER A 636 4.73 5.21 19.65
CA SER A 636 5.76 5.78 20.52
C SER A 636 5.72 5.21 21.93
N GLN A 637 4.53 5.03 22.52
CA GLN A 637 4.38 4.35 23.82
C GLN A 637 4.89 2.91 23.76
N ARG A 638 4.57 2.16 22.70
CA ARG A 638 5.08 0.80 22.51
C ARG A 638 6.60 0.78 22.43
N GLU A 639 7.20 1.68 21.64
CA GLU A 639 8.66 1.77 21.51
C GLU A 639 9.33 2.13 22.84
N GLU A 640 8.76 3.07 23.60
CA GLU A 640 9.25 3.45 24.91
C GLU A 640 9.22 2.27 25.88
N VAL A 641 8.11 1.54 25.94
CA VAL A 641 7.95 0.32 26.75
C VAL A 641 8.91 -0.78 26.32
N MET A 642 9.10 -0.98 25.01
CA MET A 642 10.02 -1.97 24.47
C MET A 642 11.48 -1.71 24.89
N ASN A 643 11.87 -0.43 25.02
CA ASN A 643 13.23 -0.04 25.38
C ASN A 643 13.42 0.26 26.89
N SER A 644 12.34 0.38 27.66
CA SER A 644 12.39 0.77 29.07
C SER A 644 12.77 -0.39 29.99
N SER A 645 13.67 -0.10 30.93
CA SER A 645 13.98 -0.96 32.09
C SER A 645 13.15 -0.61 33.33
N LYS A 646 12.13 0.25 33.19
CA LYS A 646 11.35 0.81 34.31
C LYS A 646 9.84 0.56 34.13
N ILE A 647 9.47 -0.65 33.72
CA ILE A 647 8.06 -0.98 33.47
C ILE A 647 7.20 -0.87 34.74
N PHE A 648 7.77 -1.13 35.92
CA PHE A 648 7.06 -1.02 37.19
C PHE A 648 6.53 0.40 37.46
N ASP A 649 7.31 1.43 37.07
CA ASP A 649 6.92 2.83 37.25
C ASP A 649 5.62 3.14 36.50
N TYR A 650 5.41 2.57 35.31
CA TYR A 650 4.17 2.74 34.55
C TYR A 650 2.96 2.15 35.28
N SER A 651 3.07 0.90 35.75
CA SER A 651 1.99 0.27 36.50
C SER A 651 1.68 1.01 37.80
N ASP A 652 2.69 1.53 38.50
CA ASP A 652 2.50 2.24 39.77
C ASP A 652 1.83 3.61 39.55
N GLN A 653 2.22 4.30 38.46
CA GLN A 653 1.58 5.54 38.04
C GLN A 653 0.12 5.30 37.62
N PHE A 654 -0.15 4.28 36.79
CA PHE A 654 -1.51 3.99 36.35
C PHE A 654 -2.41 3.58 37.50
N LEU A 655 -1.90 2.79 38.45
CA LEU A 655 -2.64 2.45 39.67
C LEU A 655 -2.98 3.72 40.46
N THR A 656 -2.00 4.61 40.63
CA THR A 656 -2.20 5.89 41.32
C THR A 656 -3.31 6.73 40.68
N GLU A 657 -3.27 6.91 39.36
CA GLU A 657 -4.29 7.67 38.63
C GLU A 657 -5.68 7.03 38.74
N ILE A 658 -5.77 5.70 38.65
CA ILE A 658 -7.04 4.97 38.82
C ILE A 658 -7.59 5.15 40.23
N LEU A 659 -6.73 5.09 41.27
CA LEU A 659 -7.14 5.28 42.66
C LEU A 659 -7.63 6.71 42.92
N GLU A 660 -6.98 7.72 42.35
CA GLU A 660 -7.41 9.12 42.48
C GLU A 660 -8.81 9.33 41.85
N ASN A 661 -9.05 8.74 40.68
CA ASN A 661 -10.37 8.75 40.05
C ASN A 661 -11.43 8.01 40.88
N LEU A 662 -11.10 6.85 41.45
CA LEU A 662 -12.01 6.10 42.33
C LEU A 662 -12.35 6.89 43.60
N ILE A 663 -11.38 7.56 44.21
CA ILE A 663 -11.59 8.42 45.39
C ILE A 663 -12.47 9.62 45.03
N ALA A 664 -12.26 10.25 43.87
CA ALA A 664 -13.12 11.33 43.40
C ALA A 664 -14.58 10.88 43.26
N LEU A 665 -14.81 9.69 42.67
CA LEU A 665 -16.15 9.09 42.56
C LEU A 665 -16.75 8.73 43.92
N LYS A 666 -15.94 8.21 44.85
CA LYS A 666 -16.35 7.95 46.24
C LYS A 666 -16.86 9.23 46.91
N ASN A 667 -16.11 10.32 46.77
CA ASN A 667 -16.47 11.62 47.34
C ASN A 667 -17.73 12.23 46.70
N GLN A 668 -17.94 12.02 45.39
CA GLN A 668 -19.19 12.42 44.73
C GLN A 668 -20.40 11.60 45.23
N ASN A 669 -20.25 10.30 45.48
CA ASN A 669 -21.34 9.44 45.99
C ASN A 669 -21.77 9.77 47.42
N ILE A 670 -20.88 10.34 48.24
CA ILE A 670 -21.23 10.83 49.58
C ILE A 670 -22.19 12.05 49.48
N SER A 671 -22.12 12.81 48.39
CA SER A 671 -22.92 14.03 48.17
C SER A 671 -24.27 13.83 47.49
N LYS A 672 -24.47 12.72 46.73
CA LYS A 672 -25.71 12.40 46.02
C LYS A 672 -26.19 10.99 46.39
N THR A 673 -27.36 10.92 47.00
CA THR A 673 -27.99 9.67 47.46
C THR A 673 -28.27 8.74 46.27
N LYS A 674 -27.66 7.54 46.28
CA LYS A 674 -27.82 6.42 45.32
C LYS A 674 -27.11 6.53 43.97
N ASN A 675 -25.77 6.56 43.97
CA ASN A 675 -25.03 6.15 42.77
C ASN A 675 -24.08 4.98 43.12
N ASN A 676 -24.37 3.78 42.57
CA ASN A 676 -23.62 2.54 42.83
C ASN A 676 -22.34 2.42 41.96
N GLU A 677 -21.99 3.49 41.25
CA GLU A 677 -20.95 3.52 40.24
C GLU A 677 -19.54 3.26 40.82
N PHE A 678 -19.25 3.80 42.01
CA PHE A 678 -17.99 3.52 42.72
C PHE A 678 -17.85 2.03 43.06
N GLN A 679 -18.89 1.43 43.65
CA GLN A 679 -18.87 0.02 44.03
C GLN A 679 -18.75 -0.89 42.80
N ASN A 680 -19.42 -0.56 41.70
CA ASN A 680 -19.34 -1.30 40.45
C ASN A 680 -17.93 -1.24 39.85
N GLN A 681 -17.33 -0.04 39.73
CA GLN A 681 -15.98 0.11 39.19
C GLN A 681 -14.92 -0.56 40.09
N LEU A 682 -15.06 -0.42 41.41
CA LEU A 682 -14.17 -1.07 42.37
C LEU A 682 -14.26 -2.61 42.25
N LYS A 683 -15.46 -3.16 42.04
CA LYS A 683 -15.68 -4.61 41.88
C LYS A 683 -15.14 -5.13 40.56
N ILE A 684 -15.23 -4.34 39.48
CA ILE A 684 -14.63 -4.69 38.18
C ILE A 684 -13.10 -4.73 38.27
N LEU A 685 -12.49 -3.80 39.02
CA LEU A 685 -11.04 -3.71 39.19
C LEU A 685 -10.48 -4.80 40.13
N LEU A 686 -11.15 -5.04 41.26
CA LEU A 686 -10.62 -5.80 42.40
C LEU A 686 -11.39 -7.08 42.77
N GLY A 687 -12.56 -7.32 42.16
CA GLY A 687 -13.54 -8.30 42.66
C GLY A 687 -13.12 -9.76 42.62
N LYS A 688 -11.98 -10.10 41.98
CA LYS A 688 -11.39 -11.46 42.02
C LYS A 688 -10.21 -11.57 42.99
N SER A 689 -9.67 -10.45 43.45
CA SER A 689 -8.43 -10.36 44.25
C SER A 689 -8.72 -10.11 45.74
N PHE A 690 -9.93 -9.65 46.06
CA PHE A 690 -10.42 -9.38 47.41
C PHE A 690 -11.67 -10.21 47.69
N ASP A 691 -11.85 -10.67 48.92
CA ASP A 691 -13.08 -11.33 49.35
C ASP A 691 -14.20 -10.32 49.66
N ASP A 692 -15.45 -10.79 49.75
CA ASP A 692 -16.61 -9.90 49.97
C ASP A 692 -16.52 -9.10 51.30
N LYS A 693 -15.76 -9.59 52.29
CA LYS A 693 -15.56 -8.94 53.59
C LYS A 693 -14.47 -7.87 53.55
N GLU A 694 -13.38 -8.12 52.82
CA GLU A 694 -12.35 -7.13 52.55
C GLU A 694 -12.91 -6.01 51.68
N PHE A 695 -13.81 -6.34 50.75
CA PHE A 695 -14.49 -5.36 49.89
C PHE A 695 -15.39 -4.41 50.68
N SER A 696 -16.21 -4.92 51.61
CA SER A 696 -17.02 -4.05 52.48
C SER A 696 -16.15 -3.18 53.38
N ALA A 697 -15.06 -3.74 53.93
CA ALA A 697 -14.11 -2.97 54.73
C ALA A 697 -13.42 -1.85 53.94
N LEU A 698 -13.13 -2.04 52.64
CA LEU A 698 -12.51 -1.01 51.79
C LEU A 698 -13.40 0.22 51.55
N ILE A 699 -14.72 0.02 51.49
CA ILE A 699 -15.69 1.10 51.25
C ILE A 699 -15.67 2.11 52.42
N ASP A 700 -15.53 1.61 53.64
CA ASP A 700 -15.65 2.39 54.88
C ASP A 700 -14.34 3.10 55.31
N LEU A 701 -13.21 2.83 54.66
CA LEU A 701 -11.91 3.45 55.00
C LEU A 701 -11.86 4.94 54.62
N ASN A 702 -10.95 5.70 55.25
CA ASN A 702 -10.64 7.05 54.76
C ASN A 702 -9.82 7.01 53.45
N ASP A 703 -9.78 8.11 52.71
CA ASP A 703 -9.16 8.15 51.37
C ASP A 703 -7.67 7.77 51.39
N LYS A 704 -6.94 8.12 52.46
CA LYS A 704 -5.51 7.82 52.61
C LYS A 704 -5.29 6.32 52.89
N GLU A 705 -6.02 5.77 53.84
CA GLU A 705 -5.97 4.34 54.21
C GLU A 705 -6.43 3.45 53.06
N PHE A 706 -7.45 3.87 52.31
CA PHE A 706 -7.91 3.17 51.12
C PHE A 706 -6.79 3.06 50.07
N ARG A 707 -6.11 4.18 49.76
CA ARG A 707 -4.99 4.22 48.82
C ARG A 707 -3.83 3.35 49.27
N GLU A 708 -3.43 3.47 50.54
CA GLU A 708 -2.32 2.69 51.11
C GLU A 708 -2.62 1.18 51.06
N LYS A 709 -3.83 0.76 51.42
CA LYS A 709 -4.19 -0.66 51.47
C LYS A 709 -4.19 -1.32 50.08
N ILE A 710 -4.67 -0.63 49.05
CA ILE A 710 -4.67 -1.17 47.67
C ILE A 710 -3.24 -1.21 47.12
N ASN A 711 -2.45 -0.16 47.34
CA ASN A 711 -1.05 -0.13 46.91
C ASN A 711 -0.23 -1.24 47.56
N LEU A 712 -0.41 -1.47 48.87
CA LEU A 712 0.26 -2.57 49.58
C LEU A 712 -0.11 -3.93 48.97
N LYS A 713 -1.39 -4.18 48.72
CA LYS A 713 -1.84 -5.45 48.10
C LYS A 713 -1.24 -5.66 46.71
N PHE A 714 -1.15 -4.60 45.91
CA PHE A 714 -0.55 -4.65 44.57
C PHE A 714 0.95 -4.94 44.63
N LEU A 715 1.68 -4.26 45.53
CA LEU A 715 3.09 -4.49 45.79
C LEU A 715 3.35 -5.90 46.30
N ASP A 716 2.53 -6.41 47.22
CA ASP A 716 2.64 -7.78 47.74
C ASP A 716 2.47 -8.80 46.62
N SER A 717 1.44 -8.64 45.77
CA SER A 717 1.23 -9.50 44.61
C SER A 717 2.43 -9.48 43.65
N ARG A 718 3.00 -8.30 43.37
CA ARG A 718 4.22 -8.19 42.55
C ARG A 718 5.43 -8.85 43.21
N ASN A 719 5.64 -8.62 44.51
CA ASN A 719 6.76 -9.18 45.26
C ASN A 719 6.70 -10.71 45.34
N GLU A 720 5.50 -11.29 45.47
CA GLU A 720 5.30 -12.74 45.37
C GLU A 720 5.72 -13.27 43.99
N ARG A 721 5.37 -12.55 42.90
CA ARG A 721 5.83 -12.91 41.55
C ARG A 721 7.35 -12.84 41.43
N ILE A 722 7.97 -11.74 41.86
CA ILE A 722 9.43 -11.53 41.77
C ILE A 722 10.18 -12.64 42.52
N LYS A 723 9.67 -13.09 43.68
CA LYS A 723 10.27 -14.20 44.43
C LYS A 723 10.24 -15.53 43.67
N LEU A 724 9.30 -15.74 42.76
CA LEU A 724 9.12 -17.01 42.03
C LEU A 724 9.93 -17.10 40.74
N ILE A 725 10.16 -15.98 40.04
CA ILE A 725 10.74 -15.95 38.67
C ILE A 725 11.89 -14.94 38.50
N GLU A 726 12.38 -14.35 39.59
CA GLU A 726 13.40 -13.30 39.58
C GLU A 726 12.92 -11.97 38.93
N ASN A 727 13.65 -10.88 39.17
CA ASN A 727 13.22 -9.53 38.82
C ASN A 727 13.14 -9.30 37.31
N ASP A 728 14.15 -9.74 36.55
CA ASP A 728 14.25 -9.47 35.12
C ASP A 728 13.14 -10.18 34.32
N GLN A 729 12.81 -11.42 34.68
CA GLN A 729 11.70 -12.14 34.03
C GLN A 729 10.35 -11.55 34.44
N ALA A 730 10.19 -11.11 35.69
CA ALA A 730 8.97 -10.43 36.13
C ALA A 730 8.73 -9.13 35.34
N MET A 731 9.79 -8.36 35.09
CA MET A 731 9.74 -7.17 34.23
C MET A 731 9.34 -7.51 32.79
N GLU A 732 9.96 -8.53 32.18
CA GLU A 732 9.63 -8.96 30.82
C GLU A 732 8.18 -9.47 30.68
N ILE A 733 7.64 -10.12 31.71
CA ILE A 733 6.23 -10.52 31.75
C ILE A 733 5.32 -9.30 31.82
N GLU A 734 5.56 -8.35 32.75
CA GLU A 734 4.72 -7.15 32.86
C GLU A 734 4.76 -6.31 31.57
N LYS A 735 5.93 -6.23 30.91
CA LYS A 735 6.12 -5.59 29.61
C LYS A 735 5.32 -6.27 28.51
N ARG A 736 5.39 -7.61 28.42
CA ARG A 736 4.62 -8.37 27.44
C ARG A 736 3.12 -8.21 27.65
N ILE A 737 2.65 -8.26 28.89
CA ILE A 737 1.24 -8.02 29.23
C ILE A 737 0.83 -6.62 28.80
N PHE A 738 1.65 -5.60 29.08
CA PHE A 738 1.32 -4.24 28.69
C PHE A 738 1.20 -4.07 27.18
N LEU A 739 2.16 -4.61 26.41
CA LEU A 739 2.12 -4.61 24.94
C LEU A 739 0.89 -5.35 24.40
N GLN A 740 0.53 -6.51 24.98
CA GLN A 740 -0.68 -7.25 24.60
C GLN A 740 -1.96 -6.47 24.92
N SER A 741 -2.01 -5.78 26.08
CA SER A 741 -3.13 -4.91 26.44
C SER A 741 -3.27 -3.73 25.48
N ILE A 742 -2.16 -3.11 25.07
CA ILE A 742 -2.13 -2.08 24.01
C ILE A 742 -2.70 -2.67 22.72
N ASP A 743 -2.19 -3.81 22.25
CA ASP A 743 -2.57 -4.41 20.97
C ASP A 743 -4.05 -4.79 20.91
N SER A 744 -4.57 -5.43 21.97
CA SER A 744 -5.98 -5.82 22.03
C SER A 744 -6.90 -4.60 21.99
N ASN A 745 -6.59 -3.57 22.78
CA ASN A 745 -7.42 -2.36 22.86
C ASN A 745 -7.32 -1.55 21.55
N TRP A 746 -6.11 -1.38 21.01
CA TRP A 746 -5.87 -0.68 19.75
C TRP A 746 -6.57 -1.36 18.57
N LYS A 747 -6.53 -2.70 18.49
CA LYS A 747 -7.26 -3.48 17.48
C LYS A 747 -8.77 -3.19 17.52
N SER A 748 -9.37 -3.19 18.72
CA SER A 748 -10.79 -2.84 18.88
C SER A 748 -11.06 -1.39 18.45
N HIS A 749 -10.18 -0.46 18.81
CA HIS A 749 -10.31 0.96 18.45
C HIS A 749 -10.26 1.22 16.95
N ILE A 750 -9.34 0.57 16.23
CA ILE A 750 -9.29 0.69 14.75
C ILE A 750 -10.60 0.23 14.14
N GLN A 751 -11.17 -0.89 14.62
CA GLN A 751 -12.46 -1.37 14.14
C GLN A 751 -13.59 -0.36 14.40
N TYR A 752 -13.63 0.26 15.59
CA TYR A 752 -14.62 1.31 15.88
C TYR A 752 -14.47 2.52 14.96
N LEU A 753 -13.23 2.96 14.69
CA LEU A 753 -12.98 4.10 13.81
C LEU A 753 -13.29 3.83 12.34
N GLU A 754 -13.12 2.58 11.89
CA GLU A 754 -13.52 2.14 10.56
C GLU A 754 -15.03 2.16 10.39
N GLN A 755 -15.77 1.62 11.37
CA GLN A 755 -17.22 1.69 11.41
C GLN A 755 -17.72 3.13 11.49
N LEU A 756 -17.07 3.99 12.30
CA LEU A 756 -17.40 5.40 12.44
C LEU A 756 -17.27 6.13 11.11
N ARG A 757 -16.18 5.90 10.38
CA ARG A 757 -15.92 6.52 9.07
C ARG A 757 -17.04 6.21 8.06
N GLN A 758 -17.64 5.02 8.12
CA GLN A 758 -18.73 4.64 7.22
C GLN A 758 -20.06 5.35 7.56
N VAL A 759 -20.33 5.53 8.85
CA VAL A 759 -21.60 6.10 9.33
C VAL A 759 -21.57 7.63 9.36
N ILE A 760 -20.39 8.25 9.52
CA ILE A 760 -20.27 9.70 9.74
C ILE A 760 -20.76 10.55 8.55
N GLY A 761 -20.79 9.98 7.34
CA GLY A 761 -21.35 10.64 6.15
C GLY A 761 -22.80 11.11 6.35
N LEU A 762 -23.57 10.42 7.19
CA LEU A 762 -24.95 10.77 7.52
C LEU A 762 -25.08 12.10 8.27
N ARG A 763 -24.01 12.58 8.93
CA ARG A 763 -24.01 13.88 9.63
C ARG A 763 -24.06 15.07 8.66
N SER A 764 -23.69 14.87 7.39
CA SER A 764 -23.76 15.91 6.36
C SER A 764 -25.18 16.45 6.12
N TYR A 765 -26.21 15.63 6.37
CA TYR A 765 -27.63 16.05 6.30
C TYR A 765 -27.98 17.16 7.28
N GLY A 766 -27.28 17.25 8.41
CA GLY A 766 -27.42 18.32 9.39
C GLY A 766 -26.59 19.58 9.09
N GLN A 767 -26.07 19.72 7.86
CA GLN A 767 -25.13 20.78 7.46
C GLN A 767 -23.85 20.84 8.32
N ARG A 768 -23.46 19.71 8.92
CA ARG A 768 -22.19 19.58 9.66
C ARG A 768 -21.14 18.93 8.78
N ASP A 769 -19.90 19.40 8.86
CA ASP A 769 -18.77 18.77 8.17
C ASP A 769 -18.48 17.38 8.78
N PRO A 770 -18.63 16.28 8.03
CA PRO A 770 -18.38 14.93 8.53
C PRO A 770 -16.97 14.74 9.07
N LEU A 771 -15.96 15.41 8.51
CA LEU A 771 -14.58 15.26 8.96
C LEU A 771 -14.37 15.87 10.35
N VAL A 772 -15.02 17.01 10.63
CA VAL A 772 -14.94 17.68 11.93
C VAL A 772 -15.61 16.84 13.01
N GLU A 773 -16.79 16.29 12.71
CA GLU A 773 -17.50 15.41 13.65
C GLU A 773 -16.73 14.10 13.85
N TYR A 774 -16.16 13.52 12.78
CA TYR A 774 -15.27 12.36 12.88
C TYR A 774 -14.09 12.63 13.82
N LYS A 775 -13.40 13.77 13.69
CA LYS A 775 -12.29 14.14 14.56
C LYS A 775 -12.70 14.21 16.04
N LYS A 776 -13.84 14.83 16.33
CA LYS A 776 -14.34 14.96 17.72
C LYS A 776 -14.69 13.59 18.31
N GLU A 777 -15.48 12.81 17.60
CA GLU A 777 -15.90 11.48 18.06
C GLU A 777 -14.68 10.54 18.17
N ALA A 778 -13.77 10.55 17.20
CA ALA A 778 -12.54 9.76 17.23
C ALA A 778 -11.62 10.13 18.39
N PHE A 779 -11.53 11.42 18.75
CA PHE A 779 -10.75 11.88 19.90
C PHE A 779 -11.34 11.36 21.22
N SER A 780 -12.66 11.46 21.41
CA SER A 780 -13.32 10.95 22.61
C SER A 780 -13.20 9.41 22.75
N LEU A 781 -13.33 8.69 21.63
CA LEU A 781 -13.08 7.24 21.60
C LEU A 781 -11.64 6.90 21.99
N PHE A 782 -10.67 7.71 21.56
CA PHE A 782 -9.26 7.53 21.90
C PHE A 782 -8.95 7.84 23.38
N GLU A 783 -9.55 8.88 23.97
CA GLU A 783 -9.44 9.11 25.42
C GLU A 783 -10.00 7.93 26.22
N THR A 784 -11.17 7.45 25.82
CA THR A 784 -11.82 6.28 26.44
C THR A 784 -10.94 5.02 26.30
N LEU A 785 -10.29 4.85 25.15
CA LEU A 785 -9.34 3.76 24.90
C LEU A 785 -8.17 3.80 25.89
N LEU A 786 -7.54 4.97 26.06
CA LEU A 786 -6.38 5.12 26.94
C LEU A 786 -6.74 4.83 28.40
N GLU A 787 -7.91 5.29 28.86
CA GLU A 787 -8.40 4.95 30.20
C GLU A 787 -8.69 3.46 30.37
N LYS A 788 -9.35 2.86 29.37
CA LYS A 788 -9.67 1.43 29.39
C LYS A 788 -8.40 0.59 29.42
N LEU A 789 -7.41 0.94 28.62
CA LEU A 789 -6.12 0.29 28.55
C LEU A 789 -5.41 0.28 29.91
N LYS A 790 -5.37 1.42 30.61
CA LYS A 790 -4.83 1.51 31.98
C LYS A 790 -5.57 0.57 32.94
N LYS A 791 -6.90 0.58 32.90
CA LYS A 791 -7.75 -0.26 33.77
C LYS A 791 -7.54 -1.75 33.48
N ASP A 792 -7.55 -2.15 32.21
CA ASP A 792 -7.36 -3.55 31.77
C ASP A 792 -5.98 -4.06 32.17
N TYR A 793 -4.94 -3.26 31.97
CA TYR A 793 -3.57 -3.60 32.35
C TYR A 793 -3.45 -3.87 33.85
N ILE A 794 -3.92 -2.94 34.69
CA ILE A 794 -3.89 -3.09 36.14
C ILE A 794 -4.74 -4.27 36.62
N ASN A 795 -5.92 -4.49 36.01
CA ASN A 795 -6.78 -5.62 36.32
C ASN A 795 -6.11 -6.96 36.02
N ILE A 796 -5.42 -7.08 34.88
CA ILE A 796 -4.64 -8.29 34.55
C ILE A 796 -3.54 -8.49 35.59
N LEU A 797 -2.79 -7.44 35.94
CA LEU A 797 -1.70 -7.53 36.91
C LEU A 797 -2.18 -7.91 38.32
N PHE A 798 -3.34 -7.43 38.79
CA PHE A 798 -3.90 -7.83 40.09
C PHE A 798 -4.30 -9.31 40.13
N ASN A 799 -4.69 -9.87 38.99
CA ASN A 799 -5.19 -11.24 38.89
C ASN A 799 -4.15 -12.23 38.35
N LEU A 800 -2.96 -11.74 38.00
CA LEU A 800 -1.88 -12.56 37.47
C LEU A 800 -1.35 -13.50 38.54
N LYS A 801 -1.59 -14.80 38.36
CA LYS A 801 -0.98 -15.87 39.16
C LYS A 801 0.01 -16.64 38.29
N ILE A 802 1.24 -16.77 38.78
CA ILE A 802 2.25 -17.60 38.13
C ILE A 802 2.01 -19.05 38.54
N VAL A 803 1.77 -19.91 37.56
CA VAL A 803 1.77 -21.36 37.75
C VAL A 803 3.12 -21.87 37.29
N GLN A 804 3.97 -22.30 38.23
CA GLN A 804 5.13 -23.10 37.85
C GLN A 804 4.59 -24.43 37.32
N GLN A 805 4.69 -24.65 36.02
CA GLN A 805 4.67 -26.01 35.52
C GLN A 805 5.92 -26.67 36.08
N GLU A 806 5.75 -27.66 36.97
CA GLU A 806 6.77 -28.67 37.15
C GLU A 806 6.99 -29.28 35.77
N SER A 807 8.05 -28.84 35.10
CA SER A 807 8.63 -29.57 33.99
C SER A 807 9.03 -30.92 34.54
N GLN A 808 8.11 -31.88 34.53
CA GLN A 808 8.49 -33.26 34.38
C GLN A 808 9.21 -33.32 33.05
N GLU A 809 10.52 -33.13 33.10
CA GLU A 809 11.44 -33.63 32.09
C GLU A 809 11.19 -35.14 31.99
N LYS A 810 10.18 -35.52 31.22
CA LYS A 810 10.30 -36.73 30.41
C LYS A 810 11.40 -36.40 29.43
N VAL A 811 12.63 -36.64 29.87
CA VAL A 811 13.78 -36.90 29.02
C VAL A 811 13.32 -38.04 28.11
N VAL A 812 12.68 -37.70 26.99
CA VAL A 812 12.63 -38.58 25.83
C VAL A 812 14.05 -38.52 25.31
N SER A 813 14.91 -39.35 25.90
CA SER A 813 16.20 -39.70 25.34
C SER A 813 15.91 -40.23 23.94
N LYS A 814 16.08 -39.39 22.92
CA LYS A 814 16.27 -39.87 21.56
C LYS A 814 17.60 -40.63 21.59
N PRO A 815 17.63 -41.96 21.40
CA PRO A 815 18.89 -42.68 21.39
C PRO A 815 19.61 -42.28 20.11
N THR A 816 20.74 -41.60 20.25
CA THR A 816 21.62 -41.13 19.16
C THR A 816 22.46 -42.25 18.54
N LYS A 817 22.15 -43.53 18.82
CA LYS A 817 22.86 -44.67 18.22
C LYS A 817 21.88 -45.68 17.66
N ILE A 818 21.90 -45.79 16.34
CA ILE A 818 21.35 -46.93 15.60
C ILE A 818 22.18 -48.15 16.03
N ASP A 819 21.53 -49.19 16.55
CA ASP A 819 22.19 -50.46 16.89
C ASP A 819 22.87 -51.04 15.63
N PRO A 820 24.21 -51.27 15.63
CA PRO A 820 25.00 -51.62 14.44
C PRO A 820 24.46 -52.82 13.65
N LYS A 821 23.68 -53.69 14.27
CA LYS A 821 23.10 -54.87 13.60
C LYS A 821 22.03 -54.55 12.55
N TYR A 822 21.53 -53.31 12.50
CA TYR A 822 20.46 -52.89 11.58
C TYR A 822 20.90 -51.96 10.45
N VAL A 823 22.19 -51.62 10.35
CA VAL A 823 22.71 -50.81 9.24
C VAL A 823 22.73 -51.68 7.97
N GLY A 824 21.94 -51.31 6.96
CA GLY A 824 21.91 -51.97 5.64
C GLY A 824 20.88 -53.10 5.44
N LYS A 825 19.99 -53.40 6.42
CA LYS A 825 18.89 -54.38 6.27
C LYS A 825 17.51 -53.70 6.23
N LYS A 826 16.63 -54.15 5.32
CA LYS A 826 15.21 -53.72 5.30
C LYS A 826 14.45 -54.33 6.48
N MET A 827 13.90 -53.47 7.34
CA MET A 827 13.11 -53.88 8.52
C MET A 827 11.67 -54.23 8.14
N SER A 828 11.13 -55.29 8.74
CA SER A 828 9.71 -55.64 8.57
C SER A 828 8.82 -54.68 9.37
N ARG A 829 7.64 -54.33 8.84
CA ARG A 829 6.72 -53.34 9.45
C ARG A 829 6.32 -53.66 10.90
N ASN A 830 6.37 -54.94 11.30
CA ASN A 830 5.99 -55.38 12.64
C ASN A 830 7.18 -55.66 13.58
N GLU A 831 8.43 -55.52 13.13
CA GLU A 831 9.62 -55.67 13.97
C GLU A 831 9.84 -54.45 14.89
N PRO A 832 10.54 -54.62 16.04
CA PRO A 832 10.91 -53.52 16.92
C PRO A 832 11.79 -52.50 16.18
N CYS A 833 11.51 -51.22 16.34
CA CYS A 833 12.19 -50.14 15.64
C CYS A 833 13.64 -49.95 16.13
N PHE A 834 14.57 -49.76 15.20
CA PHE A 834 16.01 -49.61 15.48
C PHE A 834 16.41 -48.38 16.29
N CYS A 835 15.51 -47.40 16.42
CA CYS A 835 15.74 -46.23 17.27
C CYS A 835 15.64 -46.55 18.78
N GLY A 836 15.51 -47.84 19.16
CA GLY A 836 15.48 -48.27 20.55
C GLY A 836 14.16 -47.96 21.28
N SER A 837 13.13 -47.47 20.58
CA SER A 837 11.86 -47.05 21.18
C SER A 837 10.97 -48.18 21.69
N GLY A 838 11.33 -49.45 21.42
CA GLY A 838 10.52 -50.63 21.74
C GLY A 838 9.22 -50.78 20.92
N LYS A 839 8.85 -49.79 20.10
CA LYS A 839 7.65 -49.79 19.25
C LYS A 839 7.90 -50.51 17.92
N LYS A 840 6.85 -51.08 17.31
CA LYS A 840 6.91 -51.65 15.95
C LYS A 840 7.29 -50.57 14.92
N TYR A 841 8.12 -50.90 13.93
CA TYR A 841 8.65 -49.95 12.93
C TYR A 841 7.56 -49.08 12.28
N LYS A 842 6.41 -49.67 11.90
CA LYS A 842 5.27 -48.94 11.30
C LYS A 842 4.59 -47.91 12.20
N ARG A 843 4.86 -47.92 13.51
CA ARG A 843 4.31 -46.99 14.51
C ARG A 843 5.39 -46.08 15.10
N CYS A 844 6.56 -46.02 14.45
CA CYS A 844 7.70 -45.21 14.85
C CYS A 844 8.35 -44.60 13.60
N CYS A 845 9.63 -44.87 13.32
CA CYS A 845 10.36 -44.28 12.20
C CYS A 845 9.82 -44.66 10.80
N GLY A 846 8.94 -45.66 10.70
CA GLY A 846 8.26 -46.05 9.46
C GLY A 846 6.77 -45.67 9.43
N ALA A 847 6.32 -44.75 10.29
CA ALA A 847 5.01 -44.12 10.17
C ALA A 847 5.08 -43.09 9.04
N LEU A 848 4.25 -43.29 8.00
CA LEU A 848 4.02 -42.31 6.94
C LEU A 848 3.01 -41.28 7.41
#